data_AF-A0A934P8W2-F1
#
_entry.id   AF-A0A934P8W2-F1
#
_cell.length_a   1.000
_cell.length_b   1.000
_cell.length_c   1.000
_cell.angle_alpha   90.00
_cell.angle_beta   90.00
_cell.angle_gamma   90.00
#
_symmetry.space_group_name_H-M   'P 1'
#
loop_
_entity.id
_entity.type
_entity.pdbx_description
1 polymer ?
#
loop_
_entity_poly.entity_id
_entity_poly.type
_entity_poly.pdbx_seq_one_letter_code
_entity_poly.pdbx_strand_id
1 'polypeptide(L)'
;MLCFVFFSFTMTVDACTGFIVGSDLTEDGKAYFGRTEDLEVNHNKVYQVHEAGEYKAGDKIVDVSTSEDGGYEYVMEKDSNQFTSVSDTTPEYGIFDEAGFNDKGLVVDMTVSASYRDEIDAVDPYVEKGVTEAVLPTVVLASADTADQAVELIANEVATKGASEGNDLVVADHDDTWYMEIYSGHQFVAMRYPKDKFSVMPNTFWLNEVTLDIGEEFDNYIISKNGQFLYSKGIFDVAKKAGTFKGDEAKRVIDLAGSYAPEKLVESNRSRVYSGIKHLNPDANVTLEDQYYNFLQDAPEKSISLQDLMALTRNRMDHIGLVADELGDPSLYPIGNRNTMEAHIFQLDHEKMTDTYPGVMWLAMGSPLVSPYVPYYPNQTTGIAAIQNQTNEFSEDSMYWIAMDILHMVETNRDEFMKIVNDKLTPAEQEIMNQAVLDGPQTSEAATANNNELAEKAFATMKEIREELMVAHAKYLAENDYVTKYRANRRTRAFAGSTITVEKGTSDKKILLSINGGGQITATDVYGNDLPALNKELTYSIAKAAIDNPIFYDDQNNIIAYDLVNDFYVFKTKSTHVTFKEAVEYKIIEGANQTWQSEQTTGLTIVSDGDLAKFLNLTIDGQVVDANNYELSDGSTKLTLKADYLKTLATNEDKEHDITLNFNDGKASTKLTVTKLSNNQTPPSTKDEESKDTKKDNQTTKETTQTPKEKASNQKGLPKTGDETNTVVAGTLLALSSLALYGYGRKKREEELQ
;
A
#
# COMPACT_ATOMS: atom_id res chain seq x y z
N MET A 1 -1.17 -24.74 -11.38
CA MET A 1 -1.08 -23.78 -12.49
C MET A 1 -2.41 -23.03 -12.60
N LEU A 2 -2.65 -22.12 -11.66
CA LEU A 2 -3.67 -21.09 -11.81
C LEU A 2 -2.98 -19.90 -12.48
N CYS A 3 -3.58 -19.34 -13.53
CA CYS A 3 -3.15 -18.04 -14.03
C CYS A 3 -3.75 -16.97 -13.11
N PHE A 4 -2.92 -16.37 -12.27
CA PHE A 4 -3.26 -15.07 -11.68
C PHE A 4 -3.22 -14.04 -12.82
N VAL A 5 -4.38 -13.51 -13.18
CA VAL A 5 -4.47 -12.38 -14.12
C VAL A 5 -4.28 -11.10 -13.32
N PHE A 6 -3.03 -10.73 -13.13
CA PHE A 6 -2.68 -9.35 -12.77
C PHE A 6 -2.93 -8.50 -14.01
N PHE A 7 -3.79 -7.48 -13.86
CA PHE A 7 -3.92 -6.42 -14.86
C PHE A 7 -2.85 -5.38 -14.57
N SER A 8 -1.99 -5.08 -15.54
CA SER A 8 -1.06 -3.97 -15.47
C SER A 8 -1.82 -2.67 -15.26
N PHE A 9 -1.57 -2.04 -14.11
CA PHE A 9 -1.89 -0.67 -13.79
C PHE A 9 -0.64 -0.12 -13.12
N THR A 10 -0.20 1.07 -13.54
CA THR A 10 0.94 1.77 -12.94
C THR A 10 0.79 1.81 -11.41
N MET A 11 1.67 1.10 -10.72
CA MET A 11 1.71 1.10 -9.25
C MET A 11 2.58 2.29 -8.83
N THR A 12 1.94 3.40 -8.44
CA THR A 12 2.69 4.59 -8.01
C THR A 12 3.48 4.25 -6.74
N VAL A 13 4.81 4.34 -6.82
CA VAL A 13 5.74 3.86 -5.79
C VAL A 13 5.94 4.96 -4.75
N ASP A 14 4.87 5.26 -4.01
CA ASP A 14 4.74 6.42 -3.09
C ASP A 14 5.69 6.40 -1.85
N ALA A 15 6.78 5.61 -1.85
CA ALA A 15 7.64 5.34 -0.69
C ALA A 15 9.16 5.54 -0.89
N CYS A 16 9.71 5.62 -2.11
CA CYS A 16 11.16 5.77 -2.34
C CYS A 16 11.71 7.10 -1.79
N THR A 17 12.94 7.12 -1.27
CA THR A 17 13.53 8.34 -0.69
C THR A 17 14.97 8.56 -1.13
N GLY A 18 15.20 9.55 -2.00
CA GLY A 18 16.54 9.97 -2.44
C GLY A 18 17.19 11.00 -1.50
N PHE A 19 18.49 11.22 -1.68
CA PHE A 19 19.24 12.34 -1.13
C PHE A 19 20.43 12.72 -2.02
N ILE A 20 20.89 13.97 -1.89
CA ILE A 20 22.16 14.45 -2.50
C ILE A 20 22.89 15.30 -1.46
N VAL A 21 24.21 15.18 -1.37
CA VAL A 21 25.09 15.99 -0.51
C VAL A 21 26.31 16.47 -1.30
N GLY A 22 26.49 17.79 -1.35
CA GLY A 22 27.65 18.42 -1.99
C GLY A 22 28.95 18.26 -1.19
N SER A 23 30.09 18.30 -1.91
CA SER A 23 31.44 18.02 -1.38
C SER A 23 31.89 18.88 -0.20
N ASP A 24 31.32 20.07 -0.02
CA ASP A 24 31.83 21.04 0.95
C ASP A 24 31.19 20.79 2.34
N LEU A 25 30.08 20.04 2.39
CA LEU A 25 29.41 19.63 3.62
C LEU A 25 29.93 18.30 4.19
N THR A 26 30.75 17.55 3.45
CA THR A 26 31.15 16.18 3.82
C THR A 26 32.53 16.12 4.46
N GLU A 27 32.70 15.21 5.44
CA GLU A 27 33.95 15.08 6.19
C GLU A 27 35.16 14.86 5.25
N ASP A 28 35.02 13.93 4.30
CA ASP A 28 36.08 13.53 3.37
C ASP A 28 36.15 14.35 2.08
N GLY A 29 35.24 15.31 1.87
CA GLY A 29 35.27 16.21 0.71
C GLY A 29 34.71 15.63 -0.59
N LYS A 30 34.01 14.49 -0.53
CA LYS A 30 33.37 13.86 -1.68
C LYS A 30 31.90 14.26 -1.82
N ALA A 31 31.38 14.26 -3.04
CA ALA A 31 29.94 14.37 -3.24
C ALA A 31 29.28 12.99 -3.04
N TYR A 32 28.02 12.96 -2.61
CA TYR A 32 27.26 11.73 -2.42
C TYR A 32 25.83 11.90 -2.92
N PHE A 33 25.24 10.83 -3.45
CA PHE A 33 23.80 10.72 -3.68
C PHE A 33 23.37 9.26 -3.58
N GLY A 34 22.05 9.02 -3.53
CA GLY A 34 21.48 7.68 -3.53
C GLY A 34 20.12 7.65 -2.84
N ARG A 35 19.56 6.46 -2.68
CA ARG A 35 18.13 6.27 -2.42
C ARG A 35 17.83 5.00 -1.60
N THR A 36 16.67 5.00 -0.96
CA THR A 36 15.95 3.76 -0.61
C THR A 36 14.93 3.46 -1.71
N GLU A 37 15.05 2.31 -2.37
CA GLU A 37 14.09 1.86 -3.40
C GLU A 37 12.98 1.02 -2.75
N ASP A 38 11.73 1.51 -2.76
CA ASP A 38 10.70 1.09 -1.81
C ASP A 38 9.36 0.67 -2.48
N LEU A 39 9.29 -0.55 -3.03
CA LEU A 39 8.06 -1.08 -3.63
C LEU A 39 7.24 -1.93 -2.64
N GLU A 40 7.53 -3.23 -2.53
CA GLU A 40 6.90 -4.12 -1.57
C GLU A 40 7.84 -5.19 -1.00
N VAL A 41 7.39 -5.87 0.06
CA VAL A 41 8.18 -6.94 0.68
C VAL A 41 8.17 -8.20 -0.17
N ASN A 42 9.30 -8.91 -0.17
CA ASN A 42 9.51 -10.13 -0.96
C ASN A 42 9.59 -9.87 -2.48
N HIS A 43 9.73 -8.61 -2.91
CA HIS A 43 10.08 -8.21 -4.26
C HIS A 43 11.61 -8.12 -4.39
N ASN A 44 12.22 -9.11 -5.04
CA ASN A 44 13.66 -9.37 -5.04
C ASN A 44 14.40 -8.59 -6.13
N LYS A 45 15.65 -8.20 -5.87
CA LYS A 45 16.52 -7.51 -6.83
C LYS A 45 17.91 -8.14 -6.94
N VAL A 46 18.61 -7.83 -8.02
CA VAL A 46 19.95 -8.36 -8.31
C VAL A 46 20.91 -7.28 -8.82
N TYR A 47 22.18 -7.41 -8.48
CA TYR A 47 23.22 -6.60 -9.10
C TYR A 47 23.70 -7.25 -10.40
N GLN A 48 23.58 -6.54 -11.52
CA GLN A 48 23.97 -7.04 -12.85
C GLN A 48 25.16 -6.31 -13.47
N VAL A 49 25.77 -6.97 -14.44
CA VAL A 49 26.84 -6.43 -15.30
C VAL A 49 26.41 -6.73 -16.73
N HIS A 50 26.13 -5.68 -17.50
CA HIS A 50 25.71 -5.74 -18.89
C HIS A 50 26.92 -5.52 -19.80
N GLU A 51 27.04 -6.35 -20.84
CA GLU A 51 28.25 -6.45 -21.65
C GLU A 51 28.37 -5.32 -22.69
N ALA A 52 29.61 -5.01 -23.09
CA ALA A 52 29.87 -3.99 -24.11
C ALA A 52 29.22 -4.39 -25.46
N GLY A 53 28.25 -3.59 -25.90
CA GLY A 53 27.42 -3.90 -27.06
C GLY A 53 26.48 -5.10 -26.86
N GLU A 54 25.95 -5.32 -25.67
CA GLU A 54 24.80 -6.19 -25.41
C GLU A 54 23.61 -5.81 -26.31
N TYR A 55 23.35 -4.51 -26.44
CA TYR A 55 22.47 -3.92 -27.46
C TYR A 55 23.32 -3.37 -28.63
N LYS A 56 22.90 -3.60 -29.88
CA LYS A 56 23.63 -3.17 -31.09
C LYS A 56 23.09 -1.88 -31.69
N ALA A 57 23.94 -1.18 -32.44
CA ALA A 57 23.51 -0.02 -33.22
C ALA A 57 22.36 -0.38 -34.17
N GLY A 58 21.19 0.24 -33.96
CA GLY A 58 19.93 -0.04 -34.68
C GLY A 58 19.00 -1.06 -34.01
N ASP A 59 19.40 -1.70 -32.91
CA ASP A 59 18.48 -2.45 -32.05
C ASP A 59 17.52 -1.50 -31.32
N LYS A 60 16.41 -2.05 -30.84
CA LYS A 60 15.38 -1.31 -30.11
C LYS A 60 15.21 -1.87 -28.70
N ILE A 61 15.35 -0.99 -27.70
CA ILE A 61 14.90 -1.23 -26.32
C ILE A 61 13.43 -0.83 -26.25
N VAL A 62 12.59 -1.69 -25.67
CA VAL A 62 11.13 -1.52 -25.58
C VAL A 62 10.70 -1.68 -24.13
N ASP A 63 10.04 -0.67 -23.57
CA ASP A 63 9.37 -0.74 -22.28
C ASP A 63 8.11 -1.62 -22.39
N VAL A 64 7.79 -2.36 -21.33
CA VAL A 64 6.59 -3.20 -21.22
C VAL A 64 5.72 -2.86 -20.00
N SER A 65 6.18 -1.96 -19.12
CA SER A 65 5.49 -1.59 -17.88
C SER A 65 4.14 -0.90 -18.09
N THR A 66 4.02 -0.12 -19.18
CA THR A 66 2.90 0.77 -19.47
C THR A 66 1.85 0.19 -20.42
N SER A 67 2.20 -0.78 -21.27
CA SER A 67 1.32 -1.26 -22.35
C SER A 67 1.65 -2.69 -22.80
N GLU A 68 0.63 -3.57 -22.84
CA GLU A 68 0.72 -4.94 -23.38
C GLU A 68 1.20 -4.98 -24.85
N ASP A 69 0.87 -3.95 -25.65
CA ASP A 69 1.33 -3.77 -27.04
C ASP A 69 2.68 -3.03 -27.14
N GLY A 70 3.50 -3.06 -26.07
CA GLY A 70 4.78 -2.32 -25.91
C GLY A 70 4.57 -0.84 -25.58
N GLY A 71 5.34 -0.30 -24.63
CA GLY A 71 5.28 1.09 -24.17
C GLY A 71 6.20 2.02 -24.97
N TYR A 72 7.08 2.74 -24.26
CA TYR A 72 8.15 3.54 -24.85
C TYR A 72 9.15 2.70 -25.66
N GLU A 73 9.73 3.32 -26.69
CA GLU A 73 10.70 2.69 -27.60
C GLU A 73 11.93 3.58 -27.80
N TYR A 74 13.13 3.04 -27.54
CA TYR A 74 14.41 3.69 -27.85
C TYR A 74 15.17 2.88 -28.90
N VAL A 75 15.80 3.56 -29.87
CA VAL A 75 16.62 2.92 -30.91
C VAL A 75 18.08 3.31 -30.68
N MET A 76 18.93 2.30 -30.49
CA MET A 76 20.34 2.48 -30.16
C MET A 76 21.10 3.14 -31.32
N GLU A 77 21.66 4.34 -31.11
CA GLU A 77 22.48 5.01 -32.12
C GLU A 77 23.87 4.36 -32.32
N LYS A 78 24.36 3.67 -31.29
CA LYS A 78 25.63 2.93 -31.24
C LYS A 78 25.44 1.57 -30.55
N ASP A 79 26.43 0.69 -30.63
CA ASP A 79 26.54 -0.45 -29.70
C ASP A 79 26.61 0.09 -28.26
N SER A 80 25.95 -0.57 -27.31
CA SER A 80 25.88 -0.12 -25.92
C SER A 80 27.26 -0.01 -25.25
N ASN A 81 27.38 0.95 -24.35
CA ASN A 81 28.42 0.95 -23.31
C ASN A 81 28.32 -0.34 -22.46
N GLN A 82 29.41 -0.76 -21.82
CA GLN A 82 29.34 -1.75 -20.73
C GLN A 82 28.79 -1.01 -19.51
N PHE A 83 27.81 -1.59 -18.80
CA PHE A 83 27.26 -0.96 -17.61
C PHE A 83 26.91 -1.95 -16.51
N THR A 84 26.52 -1.43 -15.36
CA THR A 84 26.10 -2.18 -14.18
C THR A 84 24.83 -1.55 -13.59
N SER A 85 24.01 -2.37 -12.95
CA SER A 85 22.66 -2.00 -12.53
C SER A 85 22.24 -2.76 -11.27
N VAL A 86 21.20 -2.27 -10.58
CA VAL A 86 20.51 -2.97 -9.48
C VAL A 86 19.12 -3.40 -9.97
N SER A 87 19.12 -4.24 -11.00
CA SER A 87 17.92 -4.64 -11.74
C SER A 87 16.87 -5.37 -10.89
N ASP A 88 15.63 -5.23 -11.32
CA ASP A 88 14.52 -6.06 -10.86
C ASP A 88 14.61 -7.52 -11.36
N THR A 89 13.86 -8.41 -10.71
CA THR A 89 13.74 -9.83 -11.07
C THR A 89 12.34 -10.21 -11.60
N THR A 90 11.53 -9.24 -12.04
CA THR A 90 10.29 -9.43 -12.81
C THR A 90 10.29 -8.71 -14.18
N PRO A 91 11.23 -9.05 -15.10
CA PRO A 91 11.39 -8.37 -16.39
C PRO A 91 10.16 -8.40 -17.32
N GLU A 92 9.17 -9.24 -17.03
CA GLU A 92 7.85 -9.22 -17.68
C GLU A 92 7.03 -7.94 -17.40
N TYR A 93 7.40 -7.13 -16.41
CA TYR A 93 6.73 -5.86 -16.07
C TYR A 93 7.59 -4.61 -16.28
N GLY A 94 8.85 -4.73 -16.72
CA GLY A 94 9.81 -3.63 -16.91
C GLY A 94 11.23 -4.04 -16.54
N ILE A 95 12.25 -3.29 -16.96
CA ILE A 95 13.66 -3.68 -16.71
C ILE A 95 14.11 -3.22 -15.32
N PHE A 96 13.77 -1.98 -14.93
CA PHE A 96 14.04 -1.40 -13.60
C PHE A 96 15.50 -1.60 -13.14
N ASP A 97 16.45 -1.21 -13.99
CA ASP A 97 17.90 -1.24 -13.70
C ASP A 97 18.34 -0.25 -12.61
N GLU A 98 17.49 0.73 -12.31
CA GLU A 98 17.59 1.80 -11.30
C GLU A 98 18.87 2.65 -11.28
N ALA A 99 19.96 2.04 -10.83
CA ALA A 99 21.13 2.74 -10.33
C ALA A 99 22.41 1.98 -10.70
N GLY A 100 23.45 2.71 -11.09
CA GLY A 100 24.74 2.10 -11.35
C GLY A 100 25.69 2.95 -12.19
N PHE A 101 26.60 2.27 -12.89
CA PHE A 101 27.76 2.86 -13.56
C PHE A 101 27.89 2.37 -15.00
N ASN A 102 28.54 3.14 -15.87
CA ASN A 102 29.01 2.65 -17.17
C ASN A 102 30.52 2.85 -17.39
N ASP A 103 31.05 2.21 -18.44
CA ASP A 103 32.47 2.24 -18.85
C ASP A 103 32.91 3.56 -19.53
N LYS A 104 32.21 4.65 -19.22
CA LYS A 104 32.55 6.05 -19.59
C LYS A 104 32.64 6.97 -18.38
N GLY A 105 32.40 6.45 -17.18
CA GLY A 105 32.42 7.25 -15.95
C GLY A 105 31.08 7.90 -15.60
N LEU A 106 29.99 7.49 -16.26
CA LEU A 106 28.64 7.91 -15.89
C LEU A 106 28.16 7.17 -14.65
N VAL A 107 27.41 7.87 -13.80
CA VAL A 107 26.69 7.36 -12.62
C VAL A 107 25.23 7.78 -12.71
N VAL A 108 24.29 6.89 -12.39
CA VAL A 108 22.85 7.22 -12.33
C VAL A 108 22.17 6.71 -11.06
N ASP A 109 21.15 7.42 -10.61
CA ASP A 109 20.08 6.95 -9.74
C ASP A 109 18.73 7.42 -10.33
N MET A 110 17.90 6.47 -10.75
CA MET A 110 16.65 6.67 -11.46
C MET A 110 15.60 5.66 -10.94
N THR A 111 14.54 6.05 -10.23
CA THR A 111 14.12 7.43 -9.89
C THR A 111 13.48 7.55 -8.49
N VAL A 112 13.20 8.77 -8.05
CA VAL A 112 12.15 8.99 -7.05
C VAL A 112 10.89 9.38 -7.82
N SER A 113 9.94 8.45 -7.90
CA SER A 113 8.67 8.69 -8.59
C SER A 113 7.90 9.84 -7.92
N ALA A 114 7.37 10.75 -8.75
CA ALA A 114 6.70 11.99 -8.39
C ALA A 114 5.38 12.14 -9.17
N SER A 115 4.67 13.26 -9.00
CA SER A 115 3.39 13.49 -9.69
C SER A 115 3.00 14.97 -9.74
N TYR A 116 2.39 15.39 -10.85
CA TYR A 116 1.82 16.74 -10.95
C TYR A 116 0.49 16.88 -10.19
N ARG A 117 0.11 18.15 -9.96
CA ARG A 117 -1.24 18.55 -9.55
C ARG A 117 -2.26 18.45 -10.70
N ASP A 118 -3.50 18.11 -10.38
CA ASP A 118 -4.62 17.88 -11.29
C ASP A 118 -4.80 18.93 -12.41
N GLU A 119 -4.46 20.20 -12.17
CA GLU A 119 -4.62 21.27 -13.18
C GLU A 119 -3.61 21.19 -14.34
N ILE A 120 -2.49 20.48 -14.17
CA ILE A 120 -1.48 20.24 -15.23
C ILE A 120 -1.99 19.20 -16.24
N ASP A 121 -2.76 18.20 -15.78
CA ASP A 121 -3.36 17.12 -16.58
C ASP A 121 -4.17 17.66 -17.77
N ALA A 122 -4.87 18.77 -17.57
CA ALA A 122 -5.69 19.41 -18.60
C ALA A 122 -4.88 20.18 -19.68
N VAL A 123 -3.54 20.21 -19.57
CA VAL A 123 -2.65 21.04 -20.39
C VAL A 123 -1.49 20.26 -20.99
N ASP A 124 -0.82 19.41 -20.21
CA ASP A 124 0.30 18.58 -20.63
C ASP A 124 0.29 17.23 -19.87
N PRO A 125 -0.73 16.38 -20.10
CA PRO A 125 -0.86 15.10 -19.41
C PRO A 125 0.23 14.12 -19.81
N TYR A 126 0.49 13.13 -18.96
CA TYR A 126 1.39 12.03 -19.29
C TYR A 126 0.96 11.29 -20.58
N VAL A 127 1.95 10.77 -21.31
CA VAL A 127 1.79 10.10 -22.59
C VAL A 127 1.88 8.59 -22.39
N GLU A 128 0.85 7.83 -22.79
CA GLU A 128 0.72 6.36 -22.58
C GLU A 128 1.93 5.50 -23.04
N LYS A 129 2.77 6.02 -23.94
CA LYS A 129 3.99 5.38 -24.44
C LYS A 129 5.23 6.29 -24.34
N GLY A 130 5.23 7.17 -23.35
CA GLY A 130 6.35 8.04 -22.99
C GLY A 130 7.34 7.36 -22.05
N VAL A 131 8.47 8.03 -21.80
CA VAL A 131 9.56 7.60 -20.91
C VAL A 131 9.04 7.15 -19.53
N THR A 132 9.66 6.11 -18.97
CA THR A 132 9.37 5.49 -17.66
C THR A 132 10.65 5.14 -16.88
N GLU A 133 10.53 5.11 -15.55
CA GLU A 133 11.51 4.57 -14.58
C GLU A 133 11.97 3.16 -14.99
N ALA A 134 11.02 2.33 -15.43
CA ALA A 134 11.22 0.96 -15.90
C ALA A 134 12.28 0.75 -17.02
N VAL A 135 12.69 1.81 -17.73
CA VAL A 135 13.58 1.74 -18.91
C VAL A 135 14.64 2.85 -18.99
N LEU A 136 14.45 3.95 -18.25
CA LEU A 136 15.32 5.13 -18.31
C LEU A 136 16.79 4.86 -17.93
N PRO A 137 17.11 4.21 -16.79
CA PRO A 137 18.51 3.91 -16.44
C PRO A 137 19.17 3.00 -17.47
N THR A 138 18.49 1.97 -17.98
CA THR A 138 18.99 1.08 -19.05
C THR A 138 19.38 1.87 -20.29
N VAL A 139 18.50 2.75 -20.78
CA VAL A 139 18.73 3.57 -21.99
C VAL A 139 19.86 4.56 -21.79
N VAL A 140 19.92 5.23 -20.63
CA VAL A 140 20.95 6.24 -20.32
C VAL A 140 22.31 5.58 -20.15
N LEU A 141 22.44 4.55 -19.30
CA LEU A 141 23.70 3.85 -19.06
C LEU A 141 24.26 3.21 -20.33
N ALA A 142 23.41 2.64 -21.18
CA ALA A 142 23.82 2.05 -22.46
C ALA A 142 24.26 3.09 -23.50
N SER A 143 23.78 4.34 -23.43
CA SER A 143 23.90 5.32 -24.53
C SER A 143 24.79 6.52 -24.25
N ALA A 144 24.69 7.11 -23.05
CA ALA A 144 25.36 8.38 -22.74
C ALA A 144 26.77 8.17 -22.19
N ASP A 145 27.70 9.06 -22.56
CA ASP A 145 29.11 8.98 -22.15
C ASP A 145 29.48 10.03 -21.10
N THR A 146 28.62 11.03 -20.85
CA THR A 146 28.78 12.07 -19.82
C THR A 146 27.43 12.44 -19.18
N ALA A 147 27.44 13.09 -18.02
CA ALA A 147 26.24 13.53 -17.32
C ALA A 147 25.49 14.61 -18.10
N ASP A 148 26.20 15.54 -18.75
CA ASP A 148 25.60 16.50 -19.70
C ASP A 148 24.87 15.75 -20.84
N GLN A 149 25.51 14.74 -21.47
CA GLN A 149 24.87 13.95 -22.53
C GLN A 149 23.65 13.15 -22.04
N ALA A 150 23.69 12.64 -20.81
CA ALA A 150 22.56 11.92 -20.21
C ALA A 150 21.37 12.85 -19.98
N VAL A 151 21.59 14.03 -19.40
CA VAL A 151 20.54 15.06 -19.22
C VAL A 151 20.01 15.53 -20.57
N GLU A 152 20.86 15.73 -21.58
CA GLU A 152 20.44 16.06 -22.95
C GLU A 152 19.62 14.93 -23.61
N LEU A 153 20.00 13.66 -23.42
CA LEU A 153 19.27 12.50 -23.92
C LEU A 153 17.86 12.43 -23.32
N ILE A 154 17.74 12.51 -21.99
CA ILE A 154 16.46 12.50 -21.27
C ILE A 154 15.60 13.70 -21.72
N ALA A 155 16.18 14.90 -21.82
CA ALA A 155 15.50 16.11 -22.27
C ALA A 155 14.97 15.99 -23.71
N ASN A 156 15.71 15.38 -24.63
CA ASN A 156 15.27 15.16 -26.01
C ASN A 156 14.17 14.10 -26.09
N GLU A 157 14.29 13.01 -25.33
CA GLU A 157 13.32 11.92 -25.31
C GLU A 157 11.97 12.36 -24.71
N VAL A 158 11.98 13.00 -23.54
CA VAL A 158 10.76 13.57 -22.93
C VAL A 158 10.14 14.67 -23.81
N ALA A 159 10.94 15.51 -24.47
CA ALA A 159 10.39 16.55 -25.35
C ALA A 159 9.75 16.01 -26.64
N THR A 160 10.12 14.81 -27.12
CA THR A 160 9.72 14.30 -28.44
C THR A 160 8.80 13.08 -28.41
N LYS A 161 8.89 12.24 -27.38
CA LYS A 161 8.01 11.07 -27.14
C LYS A 161 7.13 11.22 -25.90
N GLY A 162 7.43 12.19 -25.03
CA GLY A 162 6.75 12.43 -23.77
C GLY A 162 7.24 11.53 -22.63
N ALA A 163 6.71 11.75 -21.43
CA ALA A 163 6.85 10.90 -20.26
C ALA A 163 5.50 10.26 -19.86
N SER A 164 5.52 9.00 -19.41
CA SER A 164 4.33 8.27 -18.92
C SER A 164 3.98 8.58 -17.47
N GLU A 165 4.90 9.21 -16.75
CA GLU A 165 4.85 9.53 -15.33
C GLU A 165 5.80 10.71 -15.04
N GLY A 166 5.86 11.16 -13.79
CA GLY A 166 6.76 12.23 -13.37
C GLY A 166 7.78 11.68 -12.40
N ASN A 167 9.06 11.99 -12.59
CA ASN A 167 10.17 11.34 -11.90
C ASN A 167 11.27 12.35 -11.57
N ASP A 168 11.87 12.21 -10.39
CA ASP A 168 13.08 12.91 -9.97
C ASP A 168 14.29 11.96 -10.13
N LEU A 169 15.42 12.44 -10.66
CA LEU A 169 16.60 11.61 -10.91
C LEU A 169 17.92 12.33 -10.69
N VAL A 170 18.98 11.55 -10.47
CA VAL A 170 20.36 12.03 -10.30
C VAL A 170 21.28 11.40 -11.33
N VAL A 171 22.16 12.21 -11.93
CA VAL A 171 23.21 11.75 -12.84
C VAL A 171 24.52 12.45 -12.48
N ALA A 172 25.64 11.74 -12.51
CA ALA A 172 26.95 12.35 -12.29
C ALA A 172 28.02 11.78 -13.22
N ASP A 173 29.08 12.55 -13.43
CA ASP A 173 30.35 12.12 -14.02
C ASP A 173 31.52 12.81 -13.28
N HIS A 174 32.72 12.80 -13.87
CA HIS A 174 33.89 13.42 -13.24
C HIS A 174 33.83 14.94 -13.06
N ASP A 175 33.06 15.67 -13.88
CA ASP A 175 32.98 17.14 -13.87
C ASP A 175 31.80 17.63 -13.01
N ASP A 176 30.62 17.01 -13.17
CA ASP A 176 29.35 17.50 -12.61
C ASP A 176 28.50 16.42 -11.92
N THR A 177 27.66 16.86 -10.99
CA THR A 177 26.47 16.14 -10.53
C THR A 177 25.25 16.95 -10.93
N TRP A 178 24.26 16.31 -11.57
CA TRP A 178 23.00 16.89 -11.99
C TRP A 178 21.84 16.25 -11.24
N TYR A 179 20.87 17.07 -10.85
CA TYR A 179 19.52 16.65 -10.43
C TYR A 179 18.50 17.09 -11.47
N MET A 180 17.52 16.26 -11.78
CA MET A 180 16.50 16.55 -12.80
C MET A 180 15.12 16.09 -12.37
N GLU A 181 14.12 16.97 -12.56
CA GLU A 181 12.70 16.68 -12.33
C GLU A 181 11.97 16.64 -13.68
N ILE A 182 11.26 15.54 -13.95
CA ILE A 182 10.34 15.36 -15.10
C ILE A 182 8.92 15.63 -14.58
N TYR A 183 8.36 16.79 -14.91
CA TYR A 183 7.16 17.32 -14.26
C TYR A 183 5.83 16.76 -14.77
N SER A 184 5.77 16.45 -16.05
CA SER A 184 4.51 16.29 -16.82
C SER A 184 4.83 15.77 -18.22
N GLY A 185 3.80 15.64 -19.08
CA GLY A 185 3.90 15.03 -20.41
C GLY A 185 5.16 15.38 -21.18
N HIS A 186 5.54 16.67 -21.26
CA HIS A 186 6.73 17.11 -22.01
C HIS A 186 7.58 18.17 -21.28
N GLN A 187 7.32 18.46 -19.98
CA GLN A 187 8.10 19.45 -19.22
C GLN A 187 9.07 18.83 -18.22
N PHE A 188 10.27 19.39 -18.17
CA PHE A 188 11.38 19.00 -17.29
C PHE A 188 12.27 20.21 -16.96
N VAL A 189 13.01 20.12 -15.84
CA VAL A 189 14.14 21.00 -15.48
C VAL A 189 15.23 20.16 -14.83
N ALA A 190 16.47 20.35 -15.27
CA ALA A 190 17.68 19.85 -14.63
C ALA A 190 18.51 20.99 -14.05
N MET A 191 19.23 20.73 -12.97
CA MET A 191 20.10 21.65 -12.23
C MET A 191 21.45 21.00 -11.89
N ARG A 192 22.56 21.68 -12.19
CA ARG A 192 23.90 21.34 -11.67
C ARG A 192 23.90 21.53 -10.15
N TYR A 193 24.21 20.47 -9.41
CA TYR A 193 23.97 20.41 -7.98
C TYR A 193 25.06 21.16 -7.19
N PRO A 194 24.71 22.09 -6.28
CA PRO A 194 25.69 22.93 -5.58
C PRO A 194 26.45 22.19 -4.49
N LYS A 195 27.76 22.46 -4.41
CA LYS A 195 28.71 21.79 -3.51
C LYS A 195 28.51 22.08 -2.02
N ASP A 196 27.81 23.16 -1.68
CA ASP A 196 27.58 23.63 -0.31
C ASP A 196 26.16 23.33 0.23
N LYS A 197 25.41 22.40 -0.38
CA LYS A 197 24.04 22.05 0.02
C LYS A 197 23.81 20.55 0.15
N PHE A 198 22.83 20.18 0.96
CA PHE A 198 22.23 18.83 0.95
C PHE A 198 20.75 18.92 0.60
N SER A 199 20.17 17.81 0.14
CA SER A 199 18.75 17.66 -0.19
C SER A 199 18.27 16.27 0.21
N VAL A 200 17.00 16.15 0.61
CA VAL A 200 16.33 14.86 0.89
C VAL A 200 15.00 14.87 0.14
N MET A 201 14.81 13.92 -0.77
CA MET A 201 13.71 13.91 -1.76
C MET A 201 12.84 12.65 -1.65
N PRO A 202 11.76 12.71 -0.85
CA PRO A 202 10.58 11.84 -0.99
C PRO A 202 9.77 12.09 -2.27
N ASN A 203 8.74 11.27 -2.51
CA ASN A 203 7.95 11.19 -3.75
C ASN A 203 7.09 12.42 -4.13
N THR A 204 7.71 13.51 -4.59
CA THR A 204 7.09 14.71 -5.17
C THR A 204 8.19 15.58 -5.79
N PHE A 205 7.85 16.56 -6.62
CA PHE A 205 8.79 17.59 -7.08
C PHE A 205 9.20 18.54 -5.94
N TRP A 206 10.46 18.99 -5.93
CA TRP A 206 11.07 19.77 -4.84
C TRP A 206 11.67 21.13 -5.24
N LEU A 207 12.18 21.30 -6.47
CA LEU A 207 12.82 22.54 -6.92
C LEU A 207 11.92 23.76 -6.66
N ASN A 208 12.36 24.67 -5.80
CA ASN A 208 11.55 25.84 -5.41
C ASN A 208 11.76 27.01 -6.40
N GLU A 209 11.94 28.23 -5.90
CA GLU A 209 12.18 29.42 -6.72
C GLU A 209 13.55 29.36 -7.43
N VAL A 210 13.55 29.21 -8.76
CA VAL A 210 14.73 29.19 -9.62
C VAL A 210 14.65 30.28 -10.70
N THR A 211 15.81 30.72 -11.21
CA THR A 211 15.90 31.70 -12.31
C THR A 211 16.33 31.02 -13.60
N LEU A 212 15.36 30.72 -14.48
CA LEU A 212 15.58 30.04 -15.74
C LEU A 212 15.83 31.05 -16.87
N ASP A 213 16.93 31.78 -16.77
CA ASP A 213 17.37 32.76 -17.79
C ASP A 213 17.62 32.08 -19.16
N ILE A 214 17.45 32.78 -20.29
CA ILE A 214 17.80 32.22 -21.61
C ILE A 214 19.30 32.36 -21.84
N GLY A 215 19.99 31.23 -22.03
CA GLY A 215 21.39 31.16 -22.46
C GLY A 215 21.49 30.68 -23.90
N GLU A 216 21.66 29.38 -24.08
CA GLU A 216 21.75 28.72 -25.39
C GLU A 216 20.48 27.92 -25.67
N GLU A 217 19.88 28.12 -26.86
CA GLU A 217 18.63 27.46 -27.27
C GLU A 217 18.93 26.32 -28.26
N PHE A 218 18.56 25.10 -27.87
CA PHE A 218 18.59 23.90 -28.72
C PHE A 218 17.18 23.68 -29.29
N ASP A 219 16.91 22.62 -30.07
CA ASP A 219 15.57 22.44 -30.64
C ASP A 219 14.51 22.16 -29.55
N ASN A 220 14.84 21.29 -28.58
CA ASN A 220 13.90 20.81 -27.55
C ASN A 220 14.01 21.55 -26.20
N TYR A 221 15.22 21.97 -25.80
CA TYR A 221 15.52 22.56 -24.49
C TYR A 221 16.27 23.89 -24.60
N ILE A 222 16.48 24.54 -23.45
CA ILE A 222 17.30 25.74 -23.28
C ILE A 222 18.30 25.47 -22.16
N ILE A 223 19.58 25.76 -22.38
CA ILE A 223 20.58 25.86 -21.32
C ILE A 223 20.59 27.30 -20.81
N SER A 224 20.51 27.46 -19.49
CA SER A 224 20.53 28.75 -18.82
C SER A 224 21.83 29.52 -19.05
N LYS A 225 21.76 30.85 -18.93
CA LYS A 225 22.88 31.77 -19.22
C LYS A 225 24.12 31.57 -18.32
N ASN A 226 23.98 30.90 -17.18
CA ASN A 226 25.06 30.52 -16.27
C ASN A 226 25.44 29.02 -16.36
N GLY A 227 24.82 28.26 -17.27
CA GLY A 227 25.05 26.81 -17.43
C GLY A 227 24.52 25.93 -16.30
N GLN A 228 23.88 26.51 -15.27
CA GLN A 228 23.48 25.78 -14.06
C GLN A 228 22.16 25.03 -14.19
N PHE A 229 21.35 25.36 -15.20
CA PHE A 229 20.09 24.70 -15.51
C PHE A 229 19.98 24.35 -17.00
N LEU A 230 19.37 23.21 -17.29
CA LEU A 230 18.86 22.81 -18.61
C LEU A 230 17.35 22.60 -18.46
N TYR A 231 16.52 23.21 -19.32
CA TYR A 231 15.07 23.18 -19.12
C TYR A 231 14.24 23.13 -20.40
N SER A 232 13.08 22.49 -20.28
CA SER A 232 12.04 22.43 -21.31
C SER A 232 11.51 23.82 -21.70
N LYS A 233 11.33 24.05 -23.01
CA LYS A 233 10.87 25.35 -23.53
C LYS A 233 9.47 25.77 -23.05
N GLY A 234 8.62 24.81 -22.68
CA GLY A 234 7.24 25.05 -22.28
C GLY A 234 7.03 25.31 -20.78
N ILE A 235 8.06 25.22 -19.93
CA ILE A 235 7.94 25.18 -18.46
C ILE A 235 7.18 26.37 -17.83
N PHE A 236 7.29 27.57 -18.40
CA PHE A 236 6.47 28.72 -17.96
C PHE A 236 5.06 28.66 -18.54
N ASP A 237 4.93 28.20 -19.78
CA ASP A 237 3.72 28.28 -20.58
C ASP A 237 2.68 27.23 -20.19
N VAL A 238 3.10 26.03 -19.77
CA VAL A 238 2.20 24.99 -19.24
C VAL A 238 1.63 25.42 -17.89
N ALA A 239 2.47 25.81 -16.92
CA ALA A 239 2.02 26.32 -15.62
C ALA A 239 1.09 27.55 -15.73
N LYS A 240 1.34 28.47 -16.67
CA LYS A 240 0.44 29.62 -16.93
C LYS A 240 -0.90 29.19 -17.54
N LYS A 241 -0.94 28.20 -18.43
CA LYS A 241 -2.18 27.67 -19.03
C LYS A 241 -3.03 26.91 -18.01
N ALA A 242 -2.38 26.16 -17.11
CA ALA A 242 -3.03 25.48 -15.99
C ALA A 242 -3.55 26.46 -14.92
N GLY A 243 -3.01 27.69 -14.90
CA GLY A 243 -3.34 28.70 -13.89
C GLY A 243 -2.60 28.51 -12.56
N THR A 244 -1.57 27.64 -12.54
CA THR A 244 -0.83 27.23 -11.34
C THR A 244 0.47 28.00 -11.13
N PHE A 245 0.96 28.70 -12.17
CA PHE A 245 2.25 29.41 -12.16
C PHE A 245 2.45 30.31 -10.93
N LYS A 246 3.52 30.03 -10.19
CA LYS A 246 4.09 30.88 -9.14
C LYS A 246 5.48 31.36 -9.58
N GLY A 247 5.74 32.67 -9.44
CA GLY A 247 7.02 33.28 -9.79
C GLY A 247 6.88 34.67 -10.38
N ASP A 248 7.89 35.10 -11.14
CA ASP A 248 7.93 36.37 -11.87
C ASP A 248 8.51 36.13 -13.28
N GLU A 249 7.61 35.97 -14.26
CA GLU A 249 7.96 35.77 -15.67
C GLU A 249 8.83 36.90 -16.24
N ALA A 250 8.67 38.15 -15.77
CA ALA A 250 9.47 39.28 -16.23
C ALA A 250 10.91 39.26 -15.70
N LYS A 251 11.18 38.49 -14.63
CA LYS A 251 12.53 38.11 -14.18
C LYS A 251 12.96 36.71 -14.61
N ARG A 252 12.11 35.97 -15.35
CA ARG A 252 12.26 34.53 -15.63
C ARG A 252 12.45 33.67 -14.38
N VAL A 253 11.74 34.04 -13.31
CA VAL A 253 11.72 33.32 -12.04
C VAL A 253 10.47 32.45 -11.98
N ILE A 254 10.62 31.19 -11.57
CA ILE A 254 9.53 30.23 -11.35
C ILE A 254 9.79 29.41 -10.08
N ASP A 255 8.77 29.24 -9.26
CA ASP A 255 8.71 28.27 -8.16
C ASP A 255 8.14 26.97 -8.76
N LEU A 256 9.02 26.00 -9.07
CA LEU A 256 8.67 24.84 -9.90
C LEU A 256 7.76 23.88 -9.13
N ALA A 257 8.19 23.41 -7.96
CA ALA A 257 7.37 22.64 -7.03
C ALA A 257 6.07 23.37 -6.71
N GLY A 258 6.11 24.67 -6.43
CA GLY A 258 4.89 25.43 -6.19
C GLY A 258 3.94 25.56 -7.40
N SER A 259 4.44 25.40 -8.63
CA SER A 259 3.66 25.47 -9.88
C SER A 259 3.19 24.11 -10.40
N TYR A 260 3.94 23.04 -10.14
CA TYR A 260 3.71 21.70 -10.69
C TYR A 260 3.34 20.64 -9.65
N ALA A 261 3.91 20.67 -8.45
CA ALA A 261 3.63 19.68 -7.41
C ALA A 261 2.20 19.83 -6.84
N PRO A 262 1.67 18.77 -6.18
CA PRO A 262 0.39 18.84 -5.48
C PRO A 262 0.38 20.01 -4.48
N GLU A 263 -0.76 20.72 -4.36
CA GLU A 263 -0.84 21.95 -3.55
C GLU A 263 -0.37 21.73 -2.09
N LYS A 264 -0.53 20.51 -1.57
CA LYS A 264 -0.13 20.11 -0.22
C LYS A 264 0.78 18.89 -0.29
N LEU A 265 1.88 18.95 0.47
CA LEU A 265 2.77 17.82 0.66
C LEU A 265 2.06 16.67 1.38
N VAL A 266 2.10 15.47 0.78
CA VAL A 266 1.54 14.24 1.36
C VAL A 266 2.25 13.91 2.68
N GLU A 267 1.51 13.35 3.64
CA GLU A 267 1.98 13.22 5.03
C GLU A 267 3.21 12.31 5.16
N SER A 268 3.28 11.25 4.37
CA SER A 268 4.44 10.36 4.28
C SER A 268 5.66 11.02 3.64
N ASN A 269 5.48 12.03 2.79
CA ASN A 269 6.60 12.82 2.25
C ASN A 269 7.06 13.83 3.29
N ARG A 270 6.12 14.52 3.93
CA ARG A 270 6.35 15.49 5.02
C ARG A 270 7.14 14.88 6.17
N SER A 271 6.77 13.67 6.60
CA SER A 271 7.45 12.95 7.68
C SER A 271 8.88 12.55 7.34
N ARG A 272 9.12 12.08 6.10
CA ARG A 272 10.44 11.67 5.60
C ARG A 272 11.39 12.85 5.38
N VAL A 273 10.94 13.92 4.70
CA VAL A 273 11.80 15.09 4.46
C VAL A 273 12.14 15.80 5.77
N TYR A 274 11.18 15.93 6.70
CA TYR A 274 11.44 16.50 8.02
C TYR A 274 12.46 15.66 8.82
N SER A 275 12.27 14.33 8.88
CA SER A 275 13.16 13.46 9.66
C SER A 275 14.56 13.36 9.05
N GLY A 276 14.68 13.43 7.72
CA GLY A 276 15.95 13.46 7.00
C GLY A 276 16.70 14.77 7.13
N ILE A 277 16.03 15.92 7.00
CA ILE A 277 16.63 17.24 7.26
C ILE A 277 17.13 17.31 8.70
N LYS A 278 16.34 16.86 9.68
CA LYS A 278 16.75 16.81 11.09
C LYS A 278 17.81 15.76 11.42
N HIS A 279 18.09 14.83 10.51
CA HIS A 279 19.18 13.88 10.63
C HIS A 279 20.51 14.51 10.21
N LEU A 280 20.56 15.11 9.02
CA LEU A 280 21.77 15.74 8.48
C LEU A 280 22.08 17.12 9.07
N ASN A 281 21.06 17.86 9.53
CA ASN A 281 21.21 19.08 10.30
C ASN A 281 20.17 19.16 11.45
N PRO A 282 20.52 18.68 12.66
CA PRO A 282 19.64 18.73 13.83
C PRO A 282 19.18 20.15 14.21
N ASP A 283 20.00 21.17 13.93
CA ASP A 283 19.72 22.59 14.23
C ASP A 283 18.89 23.29 13.14
N ALA A 284 18.58 22.63 12.02
CA ALA A 284 17.77 23.19 10.92
C ALA A 284 16.41 23.70 11.42
N ASN A 285 16.02 24.92 11.04
CA ASN A 285 14.77 25.54 11.49
C ASN A 285 13.57 25.04 10.66
N VAL A 286 13.23 23.76 10.84
CA VAL A 286 12.09 23.07 10.21
C VAL A 286 11.27 22.30 11.27
N THR A 287 9.99 22.04 10.97
CA THR A 287 9.04 21.28 11.80
C THR A 287 8.25 20.25 10.98
N LEU A 288 7.58 19.29 11.63
CA LEU A 288 6.69 18.31 10.98
C LEU A 288 5.37 18.92 10.44
N GLU A 289 5.04 20.15 10.85
CA GLU A 289 3.83 20.87 10.43
C GLU A 289 4.07 21.81 9.25
N ASP A 290 5.33 21.95 8.81
CA ASP A 290 5.70 22.83 7.71
C ASP A 290 5.05 22.32 6.41
N GLN A 291 4.38 23.21 5.68
CA GLN A 291 3.60 22.83 4.50
C GLN A 291 4.48 22.59 3.26
N TYR A 292 5.69 23.13 3.27
CA TYR A 292 6.72 23.02 2.25
C TYR A 292 8.10 23.05 2.92
N TYR A 293 9.09 22.43 2.29
CA TYR A 293 10.50 22.50 2.69
C TYR A 293 11.30 23.00 1.48
N ASN A 294 12.39 23.71 1.72
CA ASN A 294 13.33 24.03 0.66
C ASN A 294 14.03 22.73 0.21
N PHE A 295 14.24 22.55 -1.10
CA PHE A 295 15.05 21.45 -1.62
C PHE A 295 16.49 21.55 -1.12
N LEU A 296 17.15 22.65 -1.46
CA LEU A 296 18.53 22.96 -1.06
C LEU A 296 18.56 23.40 0.41
N GLN A 297 19.21 22.59 1.25
CA GLN A 297 19.38 22.79 2.68
C GLN A 297 20.83 23.08 3.04
N ASP A 298 21.03 23.94 4.05
CA ASP A 298 22.33 24.24 4.64
C ASP A 298 22.66 23.25 5.76
N ALA A 299 23.92 22.80 5.82
CA ALA A 299 24.54 22.19 7.00
C ALA A 299 25.88 22.91 7.29
N PRO A 300 26.52 22.70 8.45
CA PRO A 300 27.90 23.14 8.66
C PRO A 300 28.86 22.50 7.64
N GLU A 301 29.92 23.21 7.26
CA GLU A 301 31.01 22.63 6.45
C GLU A 301 31.57 21.37 7.13
N LYS A 302 31.76 20.30 6.34
CA LYS A 302 32.34 19.03 6.79
C LYS A 302 31.68 18.40 8.03
N SER A 303 30.35 18.40 8.09
CA SER A 303 29.58 17.80 9.19
C SER A 303 28.86 16.49 8.86
N ILE A 304 28.85 16.06 7.60
CA ILE A 304 28.16 14.84 7.16
C ILE A 304 29.19 13.75 6.82
N SER A 305 29.11 12.61 7.50
CA SER A 305 29.89 11.42 7.20
C SER A 305 29.10 10.43 6.31
N LEU A 306 29.80 9.48 5.69
CA LEU A 306 29.15 8.35 5.00
C LEU A 306 28.28 7.53 5.96
N GLN A 307 28.70 7.36 7.22
CA GLN A 307 27.92 6.68 8.25
C GLN A 307 26.60 7.41 8.56
N ASP A 308 26.57 8.74 8.47
CA ASP A 308 25.32 9.50 8.61
C ASP A 308 24.36 9.22 7.45
N LEU A 309 24.87 9.03 6.22
CA LEU A 309 24.06 8.67 5.06
C LEU A 309 23.56 7.21 5.13
N MET A 310 24.41 6.29 5.59
CA MET A 310 24.00 4.92 5.92
C MET A 310 22.98 4.88 7.08
N ALA A 311 22.97 5.87 7.98
CA ALA A 311 21.97 6.03 9.01
C ALA A 311 20.70 6.76 8.52
N LEU A 312 20.80 7.63 7.51
CA LEU A 312 19.67 8.32 6.87
C LEU A 312 18.73 7.34 6.17
N THR A 313 19.28 6.41 5.40
CA THR A 313 18.53 5.29 4.77
C THR A 313 17.91 4.34 5.80
N ARG A 314 18.41 4.35 7.05
CA ARG A 314 17.89 3.59 8.20
C ARG A 314 16.98 4.42 9.12
N ASN A 315 16.68 5.68 8.77
CA ASN A 315 16.03 6.64 9.66
C ASN A 315 14.57 6.29 9.96
N ARG A 316 14.30 6.01 11.24
CA ARG A 316 12.98 5.70 11.82
C ARG A 316 12.44 6.75 12.80
N MET A 317 12.99 7.97 12.73
CA MET A 317 12.62 9.13 13.55
C MET A 317 12.97 9.07 15.05
N ASP A 318 13.63 7.99 15.52
CA ASP A 318 14.01 7.85 16.93
C ASP A 318 14.93 8.99 17.42
N HIS A 319 15.78 9.54 16.54
CA HIS A 319 16.69 10.66 16.82
C HIS A 319 15.97 11.98 17.14
N ILE A 320 14.75 12.17 16.62
CA ILE A 320 13.86 13.30 16.92
C ILE A 320 12.76 12.95 17.94
N GLY A 321 12.82 11.76 18.55
CA GLY A 321 11.90 11.34 19.61
C GLY A 321 10.48 11.01 19.12
N LEU A 322 10.31 10.71 17.83
CA LEU A 322 9.07 10.19 17.27
C LEU A 322 9.18 8.67 17.07
N VAL A 323 8.04 7.99 16.98
CA VAL A 323 7.97 6.53 16.73
C VAL A 323 7.29 6.31 15.39
N ALA A 324 8.03 5.81 14.40
CA ALA A 324 7.50 5.59 13.06
C ALA A 324 6.49 4.43 12.95
N ASP A 325 5.41 4.62 12.17
CA ASP A 325 4.37 3.60 11.92
C ASP A 325 4.00 3.50 10.42
N GLU A 326 4.80 2.73 9.67
CA GLU A 326 4.55 2.44 8.24
C GLU A 326 3.33 1.53 7.95
N LEU A 327 2.60 1.11 9.00
CA LEU A 327 1.43 0.22 8.89
C LEU A 327 0.13 0.85 9.43
N GLY A 328 0.19 2.08 9.96
CA GLY A 328 -0.94 2.73 10.63
C GLY A 328 -1.04 4.21 10.29
N ASP A 329 -0.26 5.06 10.95
CA ASP A 329 -0.33 6.52 10.80
C ASP A 329 0.56 7.01 9.64
N PRO A 330 -0.02 7.48 8.51
CA PRO A 330 0.77 7.94 7.37
C PRO A 330 1.57 9.21 7.65
N SER A 331 1.28 9.96 8.72
CA SER A 331 2.06 11.13 9.14
C SER A 331 3.36 10.78 9.87
N LEU A 332 3.59 9.48 10.14
CA LEU A 332 4.79 8.95 10.79
C LEU A 332 5.47 7.86 9.92
N TYR A 333 5.36 7.97 8.59
CA TYR A 333 6.04 7.06 7.66
C TYR A 333 7.56 7.31 7.64
N PRO A 334 8.42 6.31 7.92
CA PRO A 334 9.87 6.48 8.01
C PRO A 334 10.57 6.47 6.64
N ILE A 335 11.86 6.82 6.63
CA ILE A 335 12.73 6.57 5.47
C ILE A 335 13.09 5.08 5.48
N GLY A 336 13.81 4.63 6.52
CA GLY A 336 14.15 3.23 6.72
C GLY A 336 12.92 2.40 7.06
N ASN A 337 12.36 1.73 6.06
CA ASN A 337 11.10 1.00 6.17
C ASN A 337 11.24 -0.44 5.64
N ARG A 338 10.16 -1.21 5.71
CA ARG A 338 10.15 -2.63 5.34
C ARG A 338 10.14 -2.92 3.84
N ASN A 339 9.72 -1.96 3.01
CA ASN A 339 9.53 -2.17 1.57
C ASN A 339 10.80 -1.95 0.76
N THR A 340 11.86 -1.48 1.43
CA THR A 340 13.15 -1.19 0.83
C THR A 340 13.75 -2.46 0.24
N MET A 341 13.72 -2.56 -1.08
CA MET A 341 14.19 -3.72 -1.84
C MET A 341 15.72 -3.74 -1.92
N GLU A 342 16.29 -2.54 -1.99
CA GLU A 342 17.71 -2.23 -1.85
C GLU A 342 17.83 -0.79 -1.33
N ALA A 343 19.02 -0.44 -0.87
CA ALA A 343 19.41 0.96 -0.73
C ALA A 343 20.86 1.13 -1.16
N HIS A 344 21.14 2.18 -1.94
CA HIS A 344 22.46 2.46 -2.47
C HIS A 344 22.92 3.89 -2.14
N ILE A 345 24.23 4.08 -2.06
CA ILE A 345 24.91 5.36 -1.84
C ILE A 345 26.13 5.45 -2.74
N PHE A 346 26.10 6.34 -3.73
CA PHE A 346 27.27 6.69 -4.53
C PHE A 346 28.17 7.65 -3.76
N GLN A 347 29.47 7.40 -3.81
CA GLN A 347 30.54 8.21 -3.21
C GLN A 347 31.50 8.69 -4.31
N LEU A 348 31.48 9.99 -4.60
CA LEU A 348 32.14 10.62 -5.74
C LEU A 348 33.35 11.47 -5.33
N ASP A 349 34.54 10.99 -5.68
CA ASP A 349 35.79 11.75 -5.57
C ASP A 349 36.09 12.44 -6.91
N HIS A 350 35.39 13.55 -7.20
CA HIS A 350 35.52 14.28 -8.48
C HIS A 350 36.98 14.66 -8.83
N GLU A 351 37.88 14.81 -7.85
CA GLU A 351 39.31 15.06 -8.14
C GLU A 351 40.07 13.82 -8.65
N LYS A 352 39.53 12.61 -8.46
CA LYS A 352 40.11 11.32 -8.86
C LYS A 352 39.28 10.53 -9.87
N MET A 353 38.05 10.96 -10.18
CA MET A 353 37.15 10.23 -11.08
C MET A 353 37.69 10.14 -12.52
N THR A 354 37.42 9.00 -13.16
CA THR A 354 37.78 8.73 -14.57
C THR A 354 36.73 7.82 -15.20
N ASP A 355 36.81 7.64 -16.53
CA ASP A 355 35.96 6.75 -17.34
C ASP A 355 35.84 5.32 -16.77
N THR A 356 36.86 4.87 -16.04
CA THR A 356 36.97 3.52 -15.45
C THR A 356 37.01 3.52 -13.93
N TYR A 357 36.84 4.69 -13.31
CA TYR A 357 36.63 4.88 -11.88
C TYR A 357 35.67 6.06 -11.61
N PRO A 358 34.36 5.91 -11.90
CA PRO A 358 33.32 6.84 -11.46
C PRO A 358 33.06 6.89 -9.94
N GLY A 359 33.93 6.33 -9.09
CA GLY A 359 33.74 6.28 -7.64
C GLY A 359 33.34 4.90 -7.12
N VAL A 360 32.52 4.86 -6.07
CA VAL A 360 32.12 3.65 -5.35
C VAL A 360 30.63 3.69 -5.02
N MET A 361 29.90 2.59 -5.25
CA MET A 361 28.52 2.44 -4.81
C MET A 361 28.47 1.56 -3.56
N TRP A 362 28.03 2.11 -2.44
CA TRP A 362 27.75 1.34 -1.23
C TRP A 362 26.32 0.83 -1.33
N LEU A 363 26.13 -0.48 -1.45
CA LEU A 363 24.82 -1.11 -1.68
C LEU A 363 24.49 -2.08 -0.55
N ALA A 364 23.26 -1.97 -0.04
CA ALA A 364 22.62 -2.89 0.88
C ALA A 364 21.43 -3.56 0.17
N MET A 365 21.54 -4.87 -0.11
CA MET A 365 20.45 -5.64 -0.72
C MET A 365 19.41 -6.04 0.34
N GLY A 366 18.13 -5.88 0.05
CA GLY A 366 17.07 -5.92 1.06
C GLY A 366 17.12 -4.71 1.99
N SER A 367 16.19 -4.61 2.94
CA SER A 367 16.05 -3.39 3.74
C SER A 367 17.33 -3.05 4.54
N PRO A 368 17.88 -1.83 4.42
CA PRO A 368 19.09 -1.41 5.13
C PRO A 368 18.90 -1.42 6.65
N LEU A 369 17.66 -1.50 7.16
CA LEU A 369 17.36 -1.70 8.58
C LEU A 369 18.03 -2.95 9.17
N VAL A 370 18.38 -3.95 8.34
CA VAL A 370 19.05 -5.19 8.77
C VAL A 370 20.21 -5.60 7.86
N SER A 371 20.32 -5.06 6.64
CA SER A 371 21.41 -5.36 5.71
C SER A 371 22.65 -4.48 5.91
N PRO A 372 23.87 -5.03 5.75
CA PRO A 372 25.11 -4.26 5.74
C PRO A 372 25.31 -3.59 4.37
N TYR A 373 25.94 -2.43 4.37
CA TYR A 373 26.46 -1.79 3.17
C TYR A 373 27.77 -2.45 2.71
N VAL A 374 27.82 -2.85 1.44
CA VAL A 374 29.01 -3.38 0.78
C VAL A 374 29.44 -2.42 -0.34
N PRO A 375 30.73 -2.04 -0.45
CA PRO A 375 31.22 -1.20 -1.53
C PRO A 375 31.39 -2.02 -2.82
N TYR A 376 30.79 -1.54 -3.91
CA TYR A 376 30.92 -2.08 -5.25
C TYR A 376 31.71 -1.12 -6.14
N TYR A 377 32.79 -1.64 -6.72
CA TYR A 377 33.61 -0.92 -7.68
C TYR A 377 33.07 -1.13 -9.12
N PRO A 378 33.06 -0.07 -9.96
CA PRO A 378 32.33 -0.03 -11.23
C PRO A 378 32.85 -0.99 -12.31
N ASN A 379 34.17 -1.22 -12.35
CA ASN A 379 34.83 -1.93 -13.44
C ASN A 379 34.97 -3.45 -13.22
N GLN A 380 34.05 -4.06 -12.47
CA GLN A 380 34.00 -5.52 -12.32
C GLN A 380 33.50 -6.23 -13.58
N THR A 381 33.98 -7.45 -13.83
CA THR A 381 33.68 -8.22 -15.06
C THR A 381 32.88 -9.49 -14.80
N THR A 382 32.54 -9.79 -13.55
CA THR A 382 31.62 -10.86 -13.14
C THR A 382 30.92 -10.42 -11.87
N GLY A 383 29.59 -10.55 -11.81
CA GLY A 383 28.84 -10.32 -10.57
C GLY A 383 29.06 -11.42 -9.52
N ILE A 384 28.38 -11.26 -8.38
CA ILE A 384 28.59 -12.07 -7.18
C ILE A 384 27.39 -12.98 -6.95
N ALA A 385 27.60 -14.27 -6.76
CA ALA A 385 26.51 -15.26 -6.70
C ALA A 385 25.41 -14.92 -5.67
N ALA A 386 25.78 -14.37 -4.50
CA ALA A 386 24.86 -14.02 -3.42
C ALA A 386 23.89 -12.87 -3.76
N ILE A 387 24.15 -12.06 -4.79
CA ILE A 387 23.33 -10.92 -5.23
C ILE A 387 22.87 -11.06 -6.69
N GLN A 388 23.04 -12.24 -7.29
CA GLN A 388 22.61 -12.56 -8.65
C GLN A 388 21.52 -13.64 -8.70
N ASN A 389 20.89 -13.92 -7.56
CA ASN A 389 19.75 -14.82 -7.48
C ASN A 389 18.48 -14.14 -8.02
N GLN A 390 18.06 -14.54 -9.22
CA GLN A 390 16.87 -14.02 -9.90
C GLN A 390 15.56 -14.76 -9.55
N THR A 391 15.46 -15.44 -8.39
CA THR A 391 14.23 -16.18 -8.03
C THR A 391 13.33 -15.37 -7.10
N ASN A 392 12.08 -15.18 -7.51
CA ASN A 392 11.00 -14.53 -6.74
C ASN A 392 10.40 -15.43 -5.64
N GLU A 393 11.21 -16.34 -5.10
CA GLU A 393 10.89 -17.32 -4.06
C GLU A 393 12.06 -17.35 -3.07
N PHE A 394 11.77 -17.58 -1.78
CA PHE A 394 12.80 -17.55 -0.74
C PHE A 394 13.98 -18.49 -1.04
N SER A 395 15.20 -17.95 -1.03
CA SER A 395 16.44 -18.68 -1.30
C SER A 395 17.50 -18.40 -0.24
N GLU A 396 18.02 -19.45 0.40
CA GLU A 396 19.11 -19.33 1.38
C GLU A 396 20.45 -18.91 0.75
N ASP A 397 20.54 -18.87 -0.58
CA ASP A 397 21.70 -18.44 -1.36
C ASP A 397 21.55 -17.04 -1.98
N SER A 398 20.56 -16.26 -1.54
CA SER A 398 20.40 -14.84 -1.87
C SER A 398 20.55 -13.95 -0.63
N MET A 399 21.35 -12.88 -0.75
CA MET A 399 21.49 -11.83 0.26
C MET A 399 20.14 -11.17 0.55
N TYR A 400 19.38 -10.81 -0.50
CA TYR A 400 18.06 -10.21 -0.37
C TYR A 400 17.13 -11.09 0.48
N TRP A 401 17.02 -12.38 0.14
CA TRP A 401 16.11 -13.28 0.84
C TRP A 401 16.52 -13.55 2.29
N ILE A 402 17.83 -13.67 2.57
CA ILE A 402 18.34 -13.75 3.94
C ILE A 402 18.03 -12.47 4.73
N ALA A 403 18.21 -11.28 4.14
CA ALA A 403 17.88 -10.01 4.76
C ALA A 403 16.37 -9.87 5.06
N MET A 404 15.50 -10.25 4.13
CA MET A 404 14.05 -10.18 4.34
C MET A 404 13.58 -11.18 5.41
N ASP A 405 14.13 -12.40 5.48
CA ASP A 405 13.81 -13.35 6.56
C ASP A 405 14.24 -12.82 7.94
N ILE A 406 15.43 -12.19 8.02
CA ILE A 406 15.90 -11.46 9.20
C ILE A 406 14.93 -10.33 9.59
N LEU A 407 14.52 -9.50 8.63
CA LEU A 407 13.57 -8.41 8.86
C LEU A 407 12.20 -8.93 9.35
N HIS A 408 11.66 -9.97 8.71
CA HIS A 408 10.39 -10.60 9.09
C HIS A 408 10.42 -11.14 10.52
N MET A 409 11.54 -11.74 10.95
CA MET A 409 11.76 -12.13 12.34
C MET A 409 11.84 -10.91 13.26
N VAL A 410 12.69 -9.92 12.94
CA VAL A 410 12.88 -8.66 13.68
C VAL A 410 11.56 -7.94 13.95
N GLU A 411 10.69 -7.82 12.94
CA GLU A 411 9.35 -7.21 13.06
C GLU A 411 8.43 -7.87 14.09
N THR A 412 8.76 -9.07 14.58
CA THR A 412 7.98 -9.76 15.62
C THR A 412 8.29 -9.22 17.02
N ASN A 413 9.54 -8.78 17.25
CA ASN A 413 9.96 -8.07 18.48
C ASN A 413 11.21 -7.22 18.21
N ARG A 414 11.04 -6.04 17.61
CA ARG A 414 12.14 -5.20 17.12
C ARG A 414 13.14 -4.85 18.24
N ASP A 415 12.63 -4.53 19.42
CA ASP A 415 13.43 -4.17 20.61
C ASP A 415 14.37 -5.29 21.06
N GLU A 416 13.99 -6.56 20.94
CA GLU A 416 14.82 -7.71 21.32
C GLU A 416 15.74 -8.13 20.18
N PHE A 417 15.19 -8.28 18.97
CA PHE A 417 15.89 -8.89 17.84
C PHE A 417 16.86 -7.94 17.12
N MET A 418 16.65 -6.61 17.13
CA MET A 418 17.66 -5.67 16.60
C MET A 418 18.97 -5.70 17.39
N LYS A 419 18.96 -6.18 18.65
CA LYS A 419 20.20 -6.36 19.42
C LYS A 419 21.04 -7.50 18.83
N ILE A 420 20.41 -8.64 18.55
CA ILE A 420 21.04 -9.82 17.92
C ILE A 420 21.57 -9.47 16.52
N VAL A 421 20.83 -8.66 15.75
CA VAL A 421 21.32 -8.10 14.48
C VAL A 421 22.55 -7.22 14.71
N ASN A 422 22.43 -6.14 15.49
CA ASN A 422 23.48 -5.12 15.62
C ASN A 422 24.77 -5.64 16.28
N ASP A 423 24.67 -6.61 17.19
CA ASP A 423 25.82 -7.26 17.84
C ASP A 423 26.77 -7.95 16.84
N LYS A 424 26.30 -8.31 15.63
CA LYS A 424 27.13 -8.81 14.52
C LYS A 424 27.23 -7.83 13.34
N LEU A 425 26.12 -7.19 12.97
CA LEU A 425 26.00 -6.32 11.80
C LEU A 425 26.93 -5.11 11.89
N THR A 426 26.89 -4.37 13.00
CA THR A 426 27.65 -3.12 13.13
C THR A 426 29.18 -3.36 13.15
N PRO A 427 29.72 -4.38 13.85
CA PRO A 427 31.12 -4.76 13.71
C PRO A 427 31.52 -5.17 12.28
N ALA A 428 30.68 -5.94 11.58
CA ALA A 428 30.98 -6.42 10.23
C ALA A 428 30.94 -5.30 9.19
N GLU A 429 29.93 -4.42 9.23
CA GLU A 429 29.86 -3.23 8.38
C GLU A 429 31.07 -2.32 8.62
N GLN A 430 31.43 -2.08 9.88
CA GLN A 430 32.62 -1.29 10.20
C GLN A 430 33.92 -1.96 9.72
N GLU A 431 34.01 -3.30 9.72
CA GLU A 431 35.16 -4.01 9.12
C GLU A 431 35.19 -3.86 7.59
N ILE A 432 34.04 -4.01 6.92
CA ILE A 432 33.90 -3.83 5.46
C ILE A 432 34.27 -2.40 5.05
N MET A 433 33.78 -1.38 5.77
CA MET A 433 34.15 0.01 5.54
C MET A 433 35.66 0.25 5.71
N ASN A 434 36.30 -0.41 6.67
CA ASN A 434 37.76 -0.33 6.90
C ASN A 434 38.59 -1.08 5.85
N GLN A 435 37.96 -1.91 5.01
CA GLN A 435 38.59 -2.69 3.94
C GLN A 435 38.24 -2.17 2.53
N ALA A 436 37.32 -1.20 2.45
CA ALA A 436 36.96 -0.53 1.21
C ALA A 436 38.12 0.26 0.61
N VAL A 437 38.27 0.25 -0.72
CA VAL A 437 39.36 0.93 -1.43
C VAL A 437 38.85 2.20 -2.09
N LEU A 438 39.08 3.34 -1.42
CA LEU A 438 38.50 4.64 -1.77
C LEU A 438 39.53 5.63 -2.39
N ASP A 439 40.72 5.14 -2.75
CA ASP A 439 41.85 5.94 -3.22
C ASP A 439 42.21 5.68 -4.70
N GLY A 440 41.22 5.82 -5.57
CA GLY A 440 41.42 5.84 -7.03
C GLY A 440 41.21 4.50 -7.74
N PRO A 441 41.51 4.45 -9.05
CA PRO A 441 41.18 3.34 -9.93
C PRO A 441 41.84 2.01 -9.54
N GLN A 442 41.04 0.94 -9.55
CA GLN A 442 41.50 -0.44 -9.44
C GLN A 442 41.61 -1.09 -10.84
N THR A 443 42.35 -2.19 -10.97
CA THR A 443 42.16 -3.08 -12.13
C THR A 443 40.84 -3.82 -12.00
N SER A 444 40.20 -4.17 -13.12
CA SER A 444 38.96 -4.96 -13.12
C SER A 444 39.09 -6.28 -12.35
N GLU A 445 40.25 -6.94 -12.45
CA GLU A 445 40.61 -8.13 -11.69
C GLU A 445 40.58 -7.89 -10.17
N ALA A 446 41.14 -6.75 -9.70
CA ALA A 446 41.17 -6.38 -8.30
C ALA A 446 39.81 -5.92 -7.78
N ALA A 447 39.09 -5.09 -8.55
CA ALA A 447 37.72 -4.68 -8.27
C ALA A 447 36.80 -5.89 -8.10
N THR A 448 36.81 -6.81 -9.06
CA THR A 448 36.04 -8.05 -9.02
C THR A 448 36.41 -8.89 -7.79
N ALA A 449 37.69 -9.02 -7.45
CA ALA A 449 38.13 -9.75 -6.26
C ALA A 449 37.65 -9.12 -4.94
N ASN A 450 37.82 -7.79 -4.80
CA ASN A 450 37.41 -7.06 -3.58
C ASN A 450 35.89 -7.07 -3.40
N ASN A 451 35.13 -6.86 -4.47
CA ASN A 451 33.67 -6.95 -4.47
C ASN A 451 33.23 -8.32 -3.93
N ASN A 452 33.77 -9.41 -4.50
CA ASN A 452 33.46 -10.78 -4.05
C ASN A 452 33.87 -11.02 -2.59
N GLU A 453 35.08 -10.65 -2.15
CA GLU A 453 35.52 -10.87 -0.76
C GLU A 453 34.63 -10.14 0.26
N LEU A 454 34.27 -8.88 -0.01
CA LEU A 454 33.46 -8.07 0.91
C LEU A 454 31.99 -8.49 0.93
N ALA A 455 31.42 -8.89 -0.22
CA ALA A 455 30.06 -9.41 -0.29
C ALA A 455 29.94 -10.84 0.29
N GLU A 456 30.93 -11.72 0.07
CA GLU A 456 30.96 -13.05 0.71
C GLU A 456 31.06 -12.91 2.24
N LYS A 457 31.86 -11.97 2.73
CA LYS A 457 31.96 -11.63 4.17
C LYS A 457 30.62 -11.16 4.73
N ALA A 458 30.01 -10.16 4.08
CA ALA A 458 28.69 -9.66 4.46
C ALA A 458 27.63 -10.78 4.48
N PHE A 459 27.64 -11.64 3.46
CA PHE A 459 26.68 -12.72 3.34
C PHE A 459 26.88 -13.81 4.40
N ALA A 460 28.13 -14.13 4.75
CA ALA A 460 28.45 -15.02 5.87
C ALA A 460 27.93 -14.46 7.20
N THR A 461 28.18 -13.17 7.50
CA THR A 461 27.64 -12.50 8.68
C THR A 461 26.11 -12.53 8.70
N MET A 462 25.45 -12.30 7.57
CA MET A 462 23.99 -12.34 7.48
C MET A 462 23.44 -13.75 7.71
N LYS A 463 24.10 -14.82 7.23
CA LYS A 463 23.73 -16.19 7.60
C LYS A 463 23.90 -16.45 9.11
N GLU A 464 24.97 -15.97 9.75
CA GLU A 464 25.14 -16.06 11.22
C GLU A 464 24.08 -15.29 12.02
N ILE A 465 23.68 -14.09 11.57
CA ILE A 465 22.58 -13.31 12.17
C ILE A 465 21.28 -14.12 12.08
N ARG A 466 20.98 -14.69 10.90
CA ARG A 466 19.77 -15.47 10.65
C ARG A 466 19.69 -16.72 11.52
N GLU A 467 20.77 -17.50 11.62
CA GLU A 467 20.80 -18.72 12.44
C GLU A 467 20.49 -18.43 13.93
N GLU A 468 21.05 -17.35 14.48
CA GLU A 468 20.80 -16.96 15.87
C GLU A 468 19.37 -16.42 16.07
N LEU A 469 18.87 -15.63 15.12
CA LEU A 469 17.48 -15.14 15.13
C LEU A 469 16.45 -16.25 15.00
N MET A 470 16.67 -17.27 14.16
CA MET A 470 15.73 -18.39 14.02
C MET A 470 15.49 -19.11 15.37
N VAL A 471 16.55 -19.28 16.17
CA VAL A 471 16.45 -19.87 17.52
C VAL A 471 15.70 -18.95 18.49
N ALA A 472 16.00 -17.64 18.46
CA ALA A 472 15.34 -16.65 19.33
C ALA A 472 13.86 -16.46 18.97
N HIS A 473 13.53 -16.42 17.68
CA HIS A 473 12.19 -16.23 17.14
C HIS A 473 11.28 -17.44 17.39
N ALA A 474 11.75 -18.65 17.11
CA ALA A 474 11.01 -19.88 17.41
C ALA A 474 10.69 -20.01 18.92
N LYS A 475 11.63 -19.60 19.79
CA LYS A 475 11.39 -19.49 21.23
C LYS A 475 10.34 -18.43 21.56
N TYR A 476 10.42 -17.26 20.96
CA TYR A 476 9.47 -16.17 21.19
C TYR A 476 8.03 -16.57 20.85
N LEU A 477 7.81 -17.20 19.67
CA LEU A 477 6.49 -17.69 19.24
C LEU A 477 5.92 -18.78 20.18
N ALA A 478 6.77 -19.55 20.84
CA ALA A 478 6.37 -20.55 21.83
C ALA A 478 6.04 -19.96 23.22
N GLU A 479 6.63 -18.82 23.59
CA GLU A 479 6.55 -18.23 24.94
C GLU A 479 5.64 -17.00 25.05
N ASN A 480 5.37 -16.28 23.96
CA ASN A 480 4.68 -14.98 23.93
C ASN A 480 3.47 -14.93 22.97
N ASP A 481 2.42 -14.24 23.40
CA ASP A 481 1.26 -13.92 22.56
C ASP A 481 1.57 -12.63 21.75
N TYR A 482 1.13 -12.54 20.49
CA TYR A 482 1.41 -11.39 19.61
C TYR A 482 0.20 -10.95 18.77
N VAL A 483 0.29 -9.77 18.16
CA VAL A 483 -0.76 -9.19 17.31
C VAL A 483 -0.16 -8.71 15.99
N THR A 484 -0.71 -9.16 14.87
CA THR A 484 -0.33 -8.67 13.53
C THR A 484 -1.42 -7.75 12.98
N LYS A 485 -1.04 -6.53 12.56
CA LYS A 485 -1.90 -5.58 11.82
C LYS A 485 -2.06 -6.00 10.36
N TYR A 486 -3.21 -5.77 9.76
CA TYR A 486 -3.40 -5.79 8.31
C TYR A 486 -2.77 -4.55 7.66
N ARG A 487 -1.93 -4.76 6.63
CA ARG A 487 -1.44 -3.68 5.76
C ARG A 487 -2.47 -3.40 4.67
N ALA A 488 -3.24 -2.32 4.83
CA ALA A 488 -4.21 -1.90 3.82
C ALA A 488 -3.55 -1.07 2.70
N ASN A 489 -3.91 -1.34 1.44
CA ASN A 489 -3.51 -0.54 0.28
C ASN A 489 -4.64 0.43 -0.12
N ARG A 490 -4.46 1.22 -1.20
CA ARG A 490 -5.48 2.18 -1.68
C ARG A 490 -6.86 1.55 -1.94
N ARG A 491 -6.93 0.29 -2.38
CA ARG A 491 -8.18 -0.44 -2.67
C ARG A 491 -8.79 -1.06 -1.41
N THR A 492 -7.97 -1.46 -0.43
CA THR A 492 -8.42 -2.11 0.82
C THR A 492 -8.39 -1.19 2.04
N ARG A 493 -8.18 0.12 1.88
CA ARG A 493 -8.02 1.12 2.96
C ARG A 493 -9.10 1.07 4.04
N ALA A 494 -10.33 0.67 3.71
CA ALA A 494 -11.41 0.52 4.69
C ALA A 494 -11.19 -0.61 5.72
N PHE A 495 -10.30 -1.58 5.44
CA PHE A 495 -9.86 -2.63 6.36
C PHE A 495 -8.69 -2.21 7.25
N ALA A 496 -8.16 -0.98 7.12
CA ALA A 496 -7.03 -0.50 7.93
C ALA A 496 -7.30 -0.66 9.44
N GLY A 497 -6.27 -1.06 10.19
CA GLY A 497 -6.38 -1.35 11.62
C GLY A 497 -7.00 -2.72 11.97
N SER A 498 -7.45 -3.52 11.00
CA SER A 498 -7.82 -4.93 11.25
C SER A 498 -6.62 -5.73 11.75
N THR A 499 -6.82 -6.74 12.59
CA THR A 499 -5.74 -7.53 13.18
C THR A 499 -6.03 -9.04 13.27
N ILE A 500 -4.98 -9.83 13.43
CA ILE A 500 -5.02 -11.16 14.05
C ILE A 500 -4.26 -11.09 15.37
N THR A 501 -4.88 -11.51 16.47
CA THR A 501 -4.19 -11.85 17.72
C THR A 501 -3.89 -13.35 17.74
N VAL A 502 -2.62 -13.68 17.94
CA VAL A 502 -2.07 -15.04 17.95
C VAL A 502 -1.63 -15.37 19.37
N GLU A 503 -2.21 -16.41 19.96
CA GLU A 503 -1.72 -16.92 21.24
C GLU A 503 -0.42 -17.73 21.04
N LYS A 504 0.44 -17.77 22.07
CA LYS A 504 1.67 -18.53 22.03
C LYS A 504 1.49 -20.01 21.75
N GLY A 505 2.42 -20.55 20.97
CA GLY A 505 2.43 -21.93 20.50
C GLY A 505 1.33 -22.26 19.47
N THR A 506 0.62 -21.27 18.91
CA THR A 506 -0.39 -21.53 17.86
C THR A 506 0.23 -22.10 16.58
N SER A 507 1.41 -21.59 16.20
CA SER A 507 2.25 -22.06 15.10
C SER A 507 3.72 -21.82 15.44
N ASP A 508 4.59 -22.54 14.74
CA ASP A 508 6.04 -22.36 14.63
C ASP A 508 6.45 -21.26 13.64
N LYS A 509 5.52 -20.76 12.81
CA LYS A 509 5.70 -19.61 11.92
C LYS A 509 5.06 -18.32 12.50
N LYS A 510 5.60 -17.16 12.10
CA LYS A 510 4.92 -15.86 12.26
C LYS A 510 3.71 -15.82 11.32
N ILE A 511 2.55 -15.46 11.87
CA ILE A 511 1.29 -15.40 11.12
C ILE A 511 1.00 -13.96 10.70
N LEU A 512 0.78 -13.76 9.40
CA LEU A 512 0.32 -12.50 8.82
C LEU A 512 -1.18 -12.54 8.53
N LEU A 513 -1.82 -11.37 8.61
CA LEU A 513 -3.19 -11.15 8.14
C LEU A 513 -3.14 -10.60 6.72
N SER A 514 -3.72 -11.32 5.76
CA SER A 514 -3.99 -10.83 4.42
C SER A 514 -5.50 -10.75 4.17
N ILE A 515 -5.91 -9.79 3.35
CA ILE A 515 -7.32 -9.56 2.99
C ILE A 515 -7.33 -9.11 1.53
N ASN A 516 -8.13 -9.77 0.70
CA ASN A 516 -8.41 -9.31 -0.66
C ASN A 516 -9.80 -8.66 -0.73
N GLY A 517 -9.97 -7.70 -1.64
CA GLY A 517 -11.26 -7.03 -1.86
C GLY A 517 -12.35 -7.91 -2.49
N GLY A 518 -12.07 -9.21 -2.73
CA GLY A 518 -12.97 -10.17 -3.35
C GLY A 518 -13.83 -10.98 -2.39
N GLY A 519 -13.80 -10.67 -1.08
CA GLY A 519 -14.59 -11.39 -0.07
C GLY A 519 -13.78 -12.39 0.78
N GLN A 520 -12.46 -12.27 0.85
CA GLN A 520 -11.61 -13.26 1.51
C GLN A 520 -10.59 -12.63 2.46
N ILE A 521 -10.46 -13.26 3.63
CA ILE A 521 -9.50 -12.99 4.70
C ILE A 521 -8.65 -14.25 4.85
N THR A 522 -7.33 -14.14 4.83
CA THR A 522 -6.42 -15.28 5.02
C THR A 522 -5.38 -15.02 6.10
N ALA A 523 -4.99 -16.10 6.76
CA ALA A 523 -3.84 -16.15 7.66
C ALA A 523 -2.72 -16.92 6.96
N THR A 524 -1.64 -16.21 6.62
CA THR A 524 -0.49 -16.75 5.86
C THR A 524 0.78 -16.73 6.71
N ASP A 525 1.86 -17.30 6.21
CA ASP A 525 3.20 -16.94 6.69
C ASP A 525 3.69 -15.62 6.06
N VAL A 526 4.95 -15.28 6.32
CA VAL A 526 5.61 -14.03 5.90
C VAL A 526 5.93 -13.95 4.40
N TYR A 527 5.83 -15.08 3.69
CA TYR A 527 5.96 -15.19 2.24
C TYR A 527 4.60 -15.32 1.54
N GLY A 528 3.49 -15.12 2.28
CA GLY A 528 2.13 -15.26 1.75
C GLY A 528 1.67 -16.72 1.58
N ASN A 529 2.47 -17.71 2.02
CA ASN A 529 2.16 -19.12 1.85
C ASN A 529 1.13 -19.63 2.87
N ASP A 530 0.46 -20.72 2.51
CA ASP A 530 -0.48 -21.45 3.37
C ASP A 530 0.20 -21.93 4.66
N LEU A 531 -0.47 -21.68 5.80
CA LEU A 531 -0.02 -22.17 7.10
C LEU A 531 -0.36 -23.66 7.30
N PRO A 532 0.49 -24.42 8.01
CA PRO A 532 0.15 -25.76 8.49
C PRO A 532 -0.99 -25.71 9.52
N ALA A 533 -1.60 -26.87 9.81
CA ALA A 533 -2.72 -26.97 10.73
C ALA A 533 -2.41 -26.40 12.13
N LEU A 534 -3.17 -25.37 12.53
CA LEU A 534 -2.89 -24.58 13.73
C LEU A 534 -3.15 -25.35 15.04
N ASN A 535 -2.25 -25.20 16.02
CA ASN A 535 -2.39 -25.82 17.35
C ASN A 535 -3.57 -25.23 18.13
N LYS A 536 -3.84 -23.93 17.96
CA LYS A 536 -4.91 -23.16 18.62
C LYS A 536 -5.77 -22.42 17.59
N GLU A 537 -6.77 -21.69 18.07
CA GLU A 537 -7.57 -20.74 17.28
C GLU A 537 -6.87 -19.38 17.19
N LEU A 538 -7.02 -18.72 16.04
CA LEU A 538 -6.68 -17.31 15.85
C LEU A 538 -7.86 -16.44 16.29
N THR A 539 -7.57 -15.24 16.80
CA THR A 539 -8.61 -14.23 17.06
C THR A 539 -8.51 -13.14 16.01
N TYR A 540 -9.45 -13.10 15.08
CA TYR A 540 -9.53 -12.07 14.04
C TYR A 540 -10.30 -10.86 14.59
N SER A 541 -9.87 -9.65 14.23
CA SER A 541 -10.61 -8.39 14.48
C SER A 541 -10.67 -7.60 13.17
N ILE A 542 -11.84 -7.59 12.50
CA ILE A 542 -12.00 -7.04 11.15
C ILE A 542 -12.77 -5.73 11.22
N ALA A 543 -12.22 -4.66 10.63
CA ALA A 543 -12.79 -3.31 10.73
C ALA A 543 -14.20 -3.22 10.12
N LYS A 544 -15.18 -2.73 10.89
CA LYS A 544 -16.57 -2.51 10.44
C LYS A 544 -16.65 -1.53 9.27
N ALA A 545 -15.71 -0.60 9.16
CA ALA A 545 -15.66 0.38 8.07
C ALA A 545 -15.55 -0.27 6.67
N ALA A 546 -15.11 -1.53 6.57
CA ALA A 546 -14.94 -2.23 5.30
C ALA A 546 -16.18 -2.98 4.80
N ILE A 547 -17.05 -3.45 5.69
CA ILE A 547 -18.20 -4.31 5.37
C ILE A 547 -19.32 -4.04 6.36
N ASP A 548 -20.55 -3.77 5.90
CA ASP A 548 -21.69 -3.72 6.81
C ASP A 548 -22.35 -5.10 6.99
N ASN A 549 -22.77 -5.41 8.21
CA ASN A 549 -23.56 -6.60 8.58
C ASN A 549 -23.11 -7.92 7.90
N PRO A 550 -21.82 -8.31 7.95
CA PRO A 550 -21.30 -9.46 7.21
C PRO A 550 -21.76 -10.80 7.79
N ILE A 551 -21.65 -11.85 6.97
CA ILE A 551 -21.60 -13.25 7.37
C ILE A 551 -20.20 -13.78 7.02
N PHE A 552 -19.50 -14.32 8.01
CA PHE A 552 -18.20 -14.97 7.86
C PHE A 552 -18.38 -16.49 7.77
N TYR A 553 -17.54 -17.16 6.97
CA TYR A 553 -17.55 -18.60 6.76
C TYR A 553 -16.13 -19.17 6.91
N ASP A 554 -16.00 -20.36 7.50
CA ASP A 554 -14.74 -21.11 7.52
C ASP A 554 -14.46 -21.85 6.18
N ASP A 555 -13.34 -22.55 6.12
CA ASP A 555 -12.88 -23.36 4.98
C ASP A 555 -13.72 -24.64 4.74
N GLN A 556 -14.70 -24.93 5.60
CA GLN A 556 -15.76 -25.92 5.37
C GLN A 556 -17.10 -25.27 4.98
N ASN A 557 -17.18 -23.94 4.87
CA ASN A 557 -18.38 -23.13 4.67
C ASN A 557 -19.38 -23.12 5.86
N ASN A 558 -18.96 -23.46 7.08
CA ASN A 558 -19.77 -23.21 8.27
C ASN A 558 -19.75 -21.72 8.63
N ILE A 559 -20.87 -21.18 9.11
CA ILE A 559 -20.95 -19.77 9.54
C ILE A 559 -20.18 -19.59 10.86
N ILE A 560 -19.28 -18.60 10.88
CA ILE A 560 -18.53 -18.18 12.06
C ILE A 560 -19.33 -17.10 12.79
N ALA A 561 -19.58 -17.31 14.09
CA ALA A 561 -20.18 -16.29 14.95
C ALA A 561 -19.15 -15.24 15.38
N TYR A 562 -19.55 -13.98 15.46
CA TYR A 562 -18.70 -12.86 15.86
C TYR A 562 -19.40 -11.94 16.87
N ASP A 563 -18.60 -11.26 17.68
CA ASP A 563 -19.02 -10.11 18.49
C ASP A 563 -18.67 -8.80 17.75
N LEU A 564 -19.42 -7.72 17.99
CA LEU A 564 -19.06 -6.37 17.53
C LEU A 564 -18.47 -5.58 18.70
N VAL A 565 -17.18 -5.27 18.63
CA VAL A 565 -16.41 -4.63 19.70
C VAL A 565 -15.65 -3.44 19.13
N ASN A 566 -15.94 -2.22 19.61
CA ASN A 566 -15.25 -0.98 19.23
C ASN A 566 -15.12 -0.77 17.70
N ASP A 567 -16.19 -1.04 16.95
CA ASP A 567 -16.23 -1.01 15.49
C ASP A 567 -15.34 -2.04 14.77
N PHE A 568 -15.01 -3.15 15.43
CA PHE A 568 -14.44 -4.37 14.82
C PHE A 568 -15.36 -5.57 15.01
N TYR A 569 -15.49 -6.40 13.97
CA TYR A 569 -16.05 -7.75 14.07
C TYR A 569 -14.97 -8.70 14.60
N VAL A 570 -15.18 -9.24 15.79
CA VAL A 570 -14.21 -10.06 16.51
C VAL A 570 -14.71 -11.50 16.58
N PHE A 571 -13.90 -12.45 16.12
CA PHE A 571 -14.24 -13.87 16.15
C PHE A 571 -13.00 -14.76 16.34
N LYS A 572 -13.22 -15.98 16.83
CA LYS A 572 -12.20 -17.03 16.91
C LYS A 572 -12.47 -18.17 15.94
N THR A 573 -11.43 -18.68 15.29
CA THR A 573 -11.50 -19.91 14.48
C THR A 573 -10.10 -20.52 14.31
N LYS A 574 -10.04 -21.83 14.01
CA LYS A 574 -8.82 -22.49 13.50
C LYS A 574 -8.61 -22.30 12.00
N SER A 575 -9.60 -21.80 11.28
CA SER A 575 -9.51 -21.57 9.85
C SER A 575 -8.45 -20.51 9.53
N THR A 576 -7.63 -20.82 8.53
CA THR A 576 -6.69 -19.88 7.90
C THR A 576 -7.31 -19.17 6.69
N HIS A 577 -8.55 -19.52 6.32
CA HIS A 577 -9.22 -19.13 5.08
C HIS A 577 -10.68 -18.77 5.36
N VAL A 578 -10.91 -17.51 5.74
CA VAL A 578 -12.24 -17.00 6.09
C VAL A 578 -12.83 -16.25 4.90
N THR A 579 -13.96 -16.73 4.39
CA THR A 579 -14.76 -16.01 3.39
C THR A 579 -15.73 -15.08 4.11
N PHE A 580 -16.01 -13.90 3.56
CA PHE A 580 -17.08 -13.01 4.02
C PHE A 580 -18.02 -12.61 2.89
N LYS A 581 -19.28 -12.36 3.23
CA LYS A 581 -20.32 -11.83 2.33
C LYS A 581 -21.17 -10.83 3.08
N GLU A 582 -21.63 -9.78 2.41
CA GLU A 582 -22.66 -8.87 2.92
C GLU A 582 -23.97 -9.66 3.10
N ALA A 583 -24.67 -9.51 4.23
CA ALA A 583 -25.89 -10.28 4.50
C ALA A 583 -27.08 -9.79 3.67
N VAL A 584 -27.77 -10.72 3.01
CA VAL A 584 -29.03 -10.43 2.33
C VAL A 584 -30.12 -10.13 3.35
N GLU A 585 -30.68 -8.92 3.32
CA GLU A 585 -31.91 -8.60 4.05
C GLU A 585 -33.12 -9.20 3.33
N TYR A 586 -33.59 -10.34 3.84
CA TYR A 586 -34.84 -10.96 3.41
C TYR A 586 -36.03 -10.34 4.15
N LYS A 587 -37.16 -10.18 3.47
CA LYS A 587 -38.34 -9.49 3.99
C LYS A 587 -39.40 -10.48 4.41
N ILE A 588 -39.99 -10.25 5.58
CA ILE A 588 -41.24 -10.92 5.96
C ILE A 588 -42.39 -10.33 5.12
N ILE A 589 -42.83 -11.10 4.12
CA ILE A 589 -43.88 -10.73 3.16
C ILE A 589 -45.29 -11.10 3.65
N GLU A 590 -45.41 -12.04 4.59
CA GLU A 590 -46.67 -12.38 5.27
C GLU A 590 -46.39 -12.69 6.76
N GLY A 591 -47.27 -12.25 7.65
CA GLY A 591 -47.19 -12.61 9.07
C GLY A 591 -46.21 -11.80 9.93
N ALA A 592 -45.79 -10.61 9.48
CA ALA A 592 -44.98 -9.69 10.29
C ALA A 592 -45.78 -9.12 11.48
N ASN A 593 -45.09 -8.90 12.62
CA ASN A 593 -45.59 -8.19 13.80
C ASN A 593 -46.94 -8.72 14.34
N GLN A 594 -47.09 -10.05 14.35
CA GLN A 594 -48.34 -10.72 14.74
C GLN A 594 -48.55 -10.76 16.25
N THR A 595 -49.80 -10.99 16.64
CA THR A 595 -50.20 -11.26 18.03
C THR A 595 -50.83 -12.65 18.12
N TRP A 596 -50.34 -13.50 19.02
CA TRP A 596 -50.84 -14.87 19.24
C TRP A 596 -51.34 -15.02 20.68
N GLN A 597 -52.56 -15.55 20.83
CA GLN A 597 -53.21 -15.67 22.13
C GLN A 597 -53.02 -17.10 22.67
N SER A 598 -52.62 -17.24 23.93
CA SER A 598 -52.24 -18.53 24.52
C SER A 598 -53.36 -19.57 24.67
N GLU A 599 -54.61 -19.19 24.40
CA GLU A 599 -55.78 -20.09 24.31
C GLU A 599 -56.02 -20.66 22.89
N GLN A 600 -55.26 -20.21 21.89
CA GLN A 600 -55.40 -20.68 20.50
C GLN A 600 -54.83 -22.09 20.31
N THR A 601 -55.55 -22.91 19.54
CA THR A 601 -55.13 -24.27 19.16
C THR A 601 -54.38 -24.31 17.82
N THR A 602 -54.38 -23.21 17.07
CA THR A 602 -53.68 -23.06 15.79
C THR A 602 -52.28 -22.50 15.98
N GLY A 603 -51.34 -22.99 15.17
CA GLY A 603 -50.00 -22.41 15.05
C GLY A 603 -50.01 -21.02 14.42
N LEU A 604 -48.82 -20.42 14.32
CA LEU A 604 -48.60 -19.09 13.74
C LEU A 604 -47.66 -19.19 12.54
N THR A 605 -48.08 -18.62 11.41
CA THR A 605 -47.36 -18.70 10.14
C THR A 605 -46.68 -17.36 9.81
N ILE A 606 -45.46 -17.43 9.31
CA ILE A 606 -44.62 -16.31 8.87
C ILE A 606 -44.05 -16.71 7.50
N VAL A 607 -44.05 -15.79 6.53
CA VAL A 607 -43.45 -16.02 5.20
C VAL A 607 -42.37 -14.98 4.94
N SER A 608 -41.16 -15.45 4.65
CA SER A 608 -40.04 -14.65 4.16
C SER A 608 -39.91 -14.79 2.65
N ASP A 609 -39.53 -13.73 1.93
CA ASP A 609 -39.21 -13.81 0.49
C ASP A 609 -37.97 -14.67 0.19
N GLY A 610 -37.14 -14.98 1.20
CA GLY A 610 -35.99 -15.86 1.09
C GLY A 610 -36.32 -17.30 0.67
N ASP A 611 -35.36 -17.91 -0.05
CA ASP A 611 -35.44 -19.26 -0.60
C ASP A 611 -35.34 -20.34 0.50
N LEU A 612 -36.22 -21.33 0.46
CA LEU A 612 -36.24 -22.43 1.42
C LEU A 612 -34.97 -23.30 1.32
N ALA A 613 -34.38 -23.41 0.13
CA ALA A 613 -33.11 -24.12 -0.07
C ALA A 613 -31.92 -23.45 0.64
N LYS A 614 -32.10 -22.21 1.12
CA LYS A 614 -31.10 -21.46 1.90
C LYS A 614 -31.41 -21.41 3.40
N PHE A 615 -32.60 -21.80 3.84
CA PHE A 615 -33.01 -21.71 5.24
C PHE A 615 -32.16 -22.63 6.13
N LEU A 616 -31.62 -22.08 7.23
CA LEU A 616 -30.80 -22.82 8.19
C LEU A 616 -31.57 -23.17 9.45
N ASN A 617 -32.15 -22.16 10.11
CA ASN A 617 -32.89 -22.33 11.37
C ASN A 617 -33.75 -21.10 11.71
N LEU A 618 -34.60 -21.28 12.71
CA LEU A 618 -35.35 -20.21 13.36
C LEU A 618 -34.72 -19.89 14.71
N THR A 619 -34.54 -18.59 15.02
CA THR A 619 -34.26 -18.12 16.38
C THR A 619 -35.41 -17.27 16.93
N ILE A 620 -35.64 -17.37 18.25
CA ILE A 620 -36.58 -16.53 19.00
C ILE A 620 -35.88 -16.03 20.26
N ASP A 621 -35.91 -14.71 20.50
CA ASP A 621 -35.14 -14.03 21.56
C ASP A 621 -33.64 -14.40 21.50
N GLY A 622 -33.11 -14.65 20.29
CA GLY A 622 -31.75 -15.10 20.04
C GLY A 622 -31.50 -16.61 20.23
N GLN A 623 -32.44 -17.39 20.77
CA GLN A 623 -32.27 -18.84 21.00
C GLN A 623 -32.79 -19.66 19.83
N VAL A 624 -32.05 -20.69 19.41
CA VAL A 624 -32.42 -21.58 18.30
C VAL A 624 -33.62 -22.45 18.69
N VAL A 625 -34.65 -22.44 17.83
CA VAL A 625 -35.85 -23.27 17.99
C VAL A 625 -35.59 -24.67 17.40
N ASP A 626 -35.82 -25.71 18.19
CA ASP A 626 -35.74 -27.10 17.72
C ASP A 626 -36.75 -27.34 16.58
N ALA A 627 -36.29 -27.99 15.51
CA ALA A 627 -37.04 -28.20 14.26
C ALA A 627 -38.36 -28.96 14.44
N ASN A 628 -38.54 -29.73 15.52
CA ASN A 628 -39.81 -30.38 15.82
C ASN A 628 -40.94 -29.38 16.14
N ASN A 629 -40.62 -28.13 16.50
CA ASN A 629 -41.56 -27.10 16.93
C ASN A 629 -42.12 -26.21 15.81
N TYR A 630 -41.66 -26.38 14.56
CA TYR A 630 -42.21 -25.69 13.40
C TYR A 630 -42.33 -26.61 12.18
N GLU A 631 -42.94 -26.09 11.12
CA GLU A 631 -43.09 -26.74 9.81
C GLU A 631 -42.71 -25.74 8.71
N LEU A 632 -42.20 -26.25 7.57
CA LEU A 632 -41.68 -25.46 6.45
C LEU A 632 -42.40 -25.87 5.15
N SER A 633 -42.52 -24.95 4.19
CA SER A 633 -43.10 -25.21 2.87
C SER A 633 -42.53 -24.27 1.79
N ASP A 634 -42.51 -24.78 0.55
CA ASP A 634 -41.83 -24.19 -0.62
C ASP A 634 -42.55 -22.98 -1.25
N GLY A 635 -41.77 -22.18 -1.98
CA GLY A 635 -42.23 -21.06 -2.80
C GLY A 635 -42.23 -19.72 -2.05
N SER A 636 -41.03 -19.27 -1.66
CA SER A 636 -40.76 -18.35 -0.52
C SER A 636 -40.92 -19.06 0.83
N THR A 637 -39.98 -18.83 1.76
CA THR A 637 -39.85 -19.60 3.01
C THR A 637 -41.03 -19.36 3.94
N LYS A 638 -41.99 -20.28 3.88
CA LYS A 638 -43.20 -20.28 4.70
C LYS A 638 -43.01 -21.19 5.90
N LEU A 639 -42.75 -20.57 7.05
CA LEU A 639 -42.55 -21.21 8.34
C LEU A 639 -43.83 -21.14 9.18
N THR A 640 -44.21 -22.24 9.85
CA THR A 640 -45.33 -22.27 10.79
C THR A 640 -44.90 -22.81 12.15
N LEU A 641 -44.90 -21.96 13.18
CA LEU A 641 -44.67 -22.31 14.58
C LEU A 641 -45.86 -23.08 15.15
N LYS A 642 -45.61 -24.20 15.83
CA LYS A 642 -46.65 -25.06 16.40
C LYS A 642 -47.22 -24.46 17.68
N ALA A 643 -48.54 -24.54 17.85
CA ALA A 643 -49.27 -23.98 18.99
C ALA A 643 -48.71 -24.43 20.34
N ASP A 644 -48.30 -25.69 20.48
CA ASP A 644 -47.78 -26.22 21.75
C ASP A 644 -46.41 -25.63 22.13
N TYR A 645 -45.58 -25.25 21.15
CA TYR A 645 -44.36 -24.49 21.41
C TYR A 645 -44.67 -23.02 21.75
N LEU A 646 -45.59 -22.38 21.03
CA LEU A 646 -46.02 -21.01 21.32
C LEU A 646 -46.59 -20.84 22.75
N LYS A 647 -47.24 -21.88 23.29
CA LYS A 647 -47.64 -21.94 24.73
C LYS A 647 -46.46 -21.87 25.69
N THR A 648 -45.26 -22.33 25.31
CA THR A 648 -44.06 -22.24 26.18
C THR A 648 -43.46 -20.84 26.25
N LEU A 649 -43.75 -19.98 25.27
CA LEU A 649 -43.37 -18.57 25.26
C LEU A 649 -44.32 -17.69 26.10
N ALA A 650 -45.56 -18.16 26.31
CA ALA A 650 -46.60 -17.41 27.01
C ALA A 650 -46.26 -17.21 28.49
N THR A 651 -46.43 -15.97 28.97
CA THR A 651 -46.15 -15.60 30.36
C THR A 651 -47.41 -15.14 31.11
N ASN A 652 -47.24 -14.71 32.36
CA ASN A 652 -48.31 -14.09 33.13
C ASN A 652 -48.61 -12.64 32.69
N GLU A 653 -47.92 -12.09 31.70
CA GLU A 653 -48.20 -10.79 31.07
C GLU A 653 -47.96 -10.90 29.55
N ASP A 654 -48.47 -9.93 28.79
CA ASP A 654 -48.30 -9.91 27.33
C ASP A 654 -46.83 -9.60 27.01
N LYS A 655 -46.13 -10.53 26.37
CA LYS A 655 -44.70 -10.42 26.08
C LYS A 655 -44.46 -10.30 24.57
N GLU A 656 -43.60 -9.36 24.18
CA GLU A 656 -43.02 -9.31 22.84
C GLU A 656 -41.77 -10.19 22.75
N HIS A 657 -41.62 -10.88 21.61
CA HIS A 657 -40.49 -11.73 21.26
C HIS A 657 -39.95 -11.34 19.88
N ASP A 658 -38.64 -11.42 19.72
CA ASP A 658 -37.97 -11.16 18.44
C ASP A 658 -37.72 -12.49 17.70
N ILE A 659 -38.38 -12.66 16.55
CA ILE A 659 -38.28 -13.84 15.69
C ILE A 659 -37.35 -13.54 14.52
N THR A 660 -36.39 -14.42 14.25
CA THR A 660 -35.52 -14.32 13.06
C THR A 660 -35.42 -15.66 12.34
N LEU A 661 -35.72 -15.65 11.04
CA LEU A 661 -35.46 -16.73 10.11
C LEU A 661 -34.04 -16.53 9.55
N ASN A 662 -33.14 -17.47 9.85
CA ASN A 662 -31.74 -17.41 9.45
C ASN A 662 -31.53 -18.22 8.17
N PHE A 663 -30.86 -17.61 7.18
CA PHE A 663 -30.52 -18.21 5.89
C PHE A 663 -29.00 -18.33 5.76
N ASN A 664 -28.53 -19.14 4.80
CA ASN A 664 -27.11 -19.34 4.55
C ASN A 664 -26.38 -18.15 3.93
N ASP A 665 -27.09 -17.09 3.55
CA ASP A 665 -26.56 -15.83 3.04
C ASP A 665 -27.28 -14.57 3.58
N GLY A 666 -28.16 -14.71 4.58
CA GLY A 666 -28.98 -13.58 5.04
C GLY A 666 -29.92 -13.89 6.21
N LYS A 667 -30.80 -12.95 6.55
CA LYS A 667 -31.81 -13.12 7.60
C LYS A 667 -33.09 -12.33 7.32
N ALA A 668 -34.22 -12.79 7.87
CA ALA A 668 -35.47 -12.03 7.93
C ALA A 668 -36.00 -12.00 9.37
N SER A 669 -36.25 -10.81 9.92
CA SER A 669 -36.67 -10.63 11.31
C SER A 669 -38.05 -9.98 11.43
N THR A 670 -38.82 -10.34 12.45
CA THR A 670 -40.07 -9.69 12.83
C THR A 670 -40.44 -9.95 14.30
N LYS A 671 -41.43 -9.24 14.82
CA LYS A 671 -41.88 -9.36 16.21
C LYS A 671 -43.11 -10.26 16.35
N LEU A 672 -43.23 -10.90 17.50
CA LEU A 672 -44.41 -11.65 17.94
C LEU A 672 -44.81 -11.20 19.34
N THR A 673 -46.04 -10.74 19.51
CA THR A 673 -46.64 -10.53 20.83
C THR A 673 -47.41 -11.79 21.26
N VAL A 674 -47.00 -12.44 22.35
CA VAL A 674 -47.74 -13.55 22.96
C VAL A 674 -48.55 -13.03 24.13
N THR A 675 -49.88 -13.21 24.10
CA THR A 675 -50.80 -12.63 25.11
C THR A 675 -51.35 -13.67 26.09
N LYS A 676 -51.66 -13.18 27.30
CA LYS A 676 -51.94 -13.93 28.53
C LYS A 676 -53.17 -14.86 28.49
N LEU A 677 -53.06 -15.98 29.21
CA LEU A 677 -54.12 -16.96 29.49
C LEU A 677 -55.14 -16.44 30.52
N SER A 678 -56.43 -16.50 30.21
CA SER A 678 -57.53 -16.03 31.08
C SER A 678 -58.11 -17.13 31.95
N ASN A 679 -57.39 -17.53 33.00
CA ASN A 679 -57.86 -18.53 33.95
C ASN A 679 -59.14 -18.10 34.71
N ASN A 680 -60.30 -18.66 34.33
CA ASN A 680 -61.41 -18.94 35.26
C ASN A 680 -62.38 -20.00 34.70
N GLN A 681 -62.57 -21.09 35.45
CA GLN A 681 -63.68 -22.03 35.35
C GLN A 681 -64.59 -21.83 36.60
N THR A 682 -65.81 -22.37 36.76
CA THR A 682 -66.55 -23.46 36.08
C THR A 682 -68.08 -23.11 36.07
N PRO A 683 -69.09 -23.99 35.80
CA PRO A 683 -70.37 -23.58 35.21
C PRO A 683 -71.58 -23.51 36.18
N PRO A 684 -72.76 -23.07 35.68
CA PRO A 684 -74.07 -23.39 36.25
C PRO A 684 -74.78 -24.55 35.52
N SER A 685 -75.69 -25.24 36.24
CA SER A 685 -76.49 -26.36 35.74
C SER A 685 -77.78 -25.94 35.04
N THR A 686 -78.36 -26.86 34.25
CA THR A 686 -79.70 -26.75 33.64
C THR A 686 -80.82 -26.50 34.66
N LYS A 687 -81.84 -25.72 34.28
CA LYS A 687 -83.23 -26.22 34.18
C LYS A 687 -84.25 -25.26 33.55
N ASP A 688 -85.20 -25.90 32.85
CA ASP A 688 -86.60 -25.52 32.57
C ASP A 688 -86.91 -24.34 31.62
N GLU A 689 -88.20 -24.22 31.26
CA GLU A 689 -88.69 -23.73 29.96
C GLU A 689 -89.46 -22.40 30.02
N GLU A 690 -89.43 -21.58 28.95
CA GLU A 690 -90.60 -21.16 28.14
C GLU A 690 -90.41 -19.84 27.33
N SER A 691 -90.65 -19.94 26.01
CA SER A 691 -91.39 -19.01 25.12
C SER A 691 -91.14 -17.46 25.04
N LYS A 692 -91.06 -16.99 23.78
CA LYS A 692 -91.63 -15.74 23.19
C LYS A 692 -90.97 -14.34 23.38
N ASP A 693 -90.32 -13.93 22.29
CA ASP A 693 -90.78 -12.89 21.33
C ASP A 693 -90.47 -11.38 21.53
N THR A 694 -90.27 -10.71 20.39
CA THR A 694 -90.29 -9.24 20.09
C THR A 694 -89.32 -8.23 20.73
N LYS A 695 -88.35 -7.81 19.89
CA LYS A 695 -88.08 -6.41 19.43
C LYS A 695 -87.67 -5.26 20.38
N LYS A 696 -86.53 -4.66 19.97
CA LYS A 696 -86.24 -3.21 19.73
C LYS A 696 -85.82 -2.29 20.89
N ASP A 697 -84.85 -1.44 20.52
CA ASP A 697 -84.64 -0.02 20.90
C ASP A 697 -84.34 0.33 22.38
N ASN A 698 -83.50 1.32 22.72
CA ASN A 698 -82.39 1.99 22.02
C ASN A 698 -81.53 2.78 23.05
N GLN A 699 -80.32 3.19 22.65
CA GLN A 699 -79.68 4.47 23.00
C GLN A 699 -79.27 4.83 24.48
N THR A 700 -77.95 4.99 24.67
CA THR A 700 -77.27 6.14 25.35
C THR A 700 -77.41 6.35 26.89
N THR A 701 -76.60 7.16 27.61
CA THR A 701 -75.47 8.10 27.32
C THR A 701 -74.61 8.36 28.59
N LYS A 702 -73.34 8.83 28.42
CA LYS A 702 -72.61 9.81 29.31
C LYS A 702 -72.30 9.39 30.78
N GLU A 703 -71.48 10.05 31.63
CA GLU A 703 -70.28 10.95 31.60
C GLU A 703 -69.68 10.98 33.05
N THR A 704 -68.49 11.52 33.39
CA THR A 704 -67.46 12.28 32.64
C THR A 704 -66.08 11.56 32.69
N THR A 705 -64.88 12.02 33.14
CA THR A 705 -64.33 13.27 33.75
C THR A 705 -62.79 13.35 33.49
N GLN A 706 -62.09 14.40 33.97
CA GLN A 706 -60.64 14.60 33.82
C GLN A 706 -59.78 13.80 34.85
N THR A 707 -58.46 13.54 34.72
CA THR A 707 -57.25 14.42 34.53
C THR A 707 -57.12 15.55 35.60
N PRO A 708 -55.92 16.04 36.01
CA PRO A 708 -54.67 16.31 35.24
C PRO A 708 -53.41 15.57 35.80
N LYS A 709 -52.17 15.59 35.28
CA LYS A 709 -51.40 16.28 34.20
C LYS A 709 -50.68 17.61 34.56
N GLU A 710 -49.33 17.64 34.53
CA GLU A 710 -48.40 18.68 33.99
C GLU A 710 -46.93 18.23 34.22
N LYS A 711 -45.94 18.32 33.28
CA LYS A 711 -45.25 19.42 32.54
C LYS A 711 -44.14 20.14 33.34
N ALA A 712 -43.08 20.75 32.76
CA ALA A 712 -42.34 20.63 31.47
C ALA A 712 -41.19 21.68 31.42
N SER A 713 -40.22 21.57 30.49
CA SER A 713 -39.40 22.71 29.98
C SER A 713 -38.64 22.40 28.67
N ASN A 714 -38.21 23.42 27.90
CA ASN A 714 -37.62 23.36 26.54
C ASN A 714 -36.34 24.23 26.39
N GLN A 715 -35.53 24.04 25.32
CA GLN A 715 -34.80 25.12 24.59
C GLN A 715 -34.33 24.71 23.15
N LYS A 716 -33.55 25.56 22.43
CA LYS A 716 -33.21 25.49 20.97
C LYS A 716 -31.84 26.17 20.66
N GLY A 717 -31.20 26.07 19.47
CA GLY A 717 -31.46 25.26 18.25
C GLY A 717 -31.79 26.04 16.93
N LEU A 718 -30.85 26.10 15.96
CA LEU A 718 -30.86 26.59 14.53
C LEU A 718 -29.39 26.71 14.03
N PRO A 719 -29.04 26.75 12.71
CA PRO A 719 -29.79 26.53 11.47
C PRO A 719 -29.21 25.37 10.57
N LYS A 720 -29.59 25.30 9.28
CA LYS A 720 -29.13 24.34 8.23
C LYS A 720 -28.70 25.05 6.94
N THR A 721 -27.92 24.37 6.09
CA THR A 721 -27.79 24.58 4.63
C THR A 721 -27.75 23.24 3.88
N GLY A 722 -28.20 23.21 2.62
CA GLY A 722 -28.03 22.09 1.68
C GLY A 722 -26.78 22.24 0.80
N ASP A 723 -26.60 21.52 -0.31
CA ASP A 723 -27.56 20.70 -1.08
C ASP A 723 -26.99 19.33 -1.51
N GLU A 724 -27.85 18.45 -2.04
CA GLU A 724 -27.51 17.09 -2.49
C GLU A 724 -27.08 17.03 -3.97
N THR A 725 -25.96 16.36 -4.28
CA THR A 725 -25.63 15.94 -5.64
C THR A 725 -26.18 14.55 -5.95
N ASN A 726 -27.00 14.45 -7.00
CA ASN A 726 -27.83 13.27 -7.29
C ASN A 726 -27.03 12.09 -7.88
N THR A 727 -26.66 11.13 -7.03
CA THR A 727 -25.82 9.96 -7.36
C THR A 727 -26.46 8.93 -8.30
N VAL A 728 -27.78 8.97 -8.51
CA VAL A 728 -28.53 7.93 -9.25
C VAL A 728 -28.17 7.87 -10.74
N VAL A 729 -27.78 9.00 -11.34
CA VAL A 729 -27.49 9.07 -12.79
C VAL A 729 -26.18 8.36 -13.14
N ALA A 730 -25.15 8.45 -12.28
CA ALA A 730 -23.84 7.84 -12.53
C ALA A 730 -23.91 6.30 -12.52
N GLY A 731 -24.61 5.71 -11.54
CA GLY A 731 -24.74 4.25 -11.42
C GLY A 731 -25.45 3.58 -12.60
N THR A 732 -26.32 4.31 -13.30
CA THR A 732 -27.10 3.74 -14.43
C THR A 732 -26.26 3.53 -15.70
N LEU A 733 -25.18 4.29 -15.88
CA LEU A 733 -24.28 4.15 -17.05
C LEU A 733 -23.32 2.95 -16.91
N LEU A 734 -22.81 2.70 -15.70
CA LEU A 734 -21.92 1.56 -15.40
C LEU A 734 -22.64 0.18 -15.47
N ALA A 735 -23.96 0.16 -15.28
CA ALA A 735 -24.78 -1.03 -15.45
C ALA A 735 -24.94 -1.47 -16.93
N LEU A 736 -24.67 -0.59 -17.89
CA LEU A 736 -24.83 -0.88 -19.33
C LEU A 736 -23.54 -1.38 -19.99
N SER A 737 -22.36 -0.92 -19.55
CA SER A 737 -21.06 -1.45 -20.03
C SER A 737 -20.82 -2.89 -19.56
N SER A 738 -21.18 -3.21 -18.32
CA SER A 738 -21.09 -4.56 -17.74
C SER A 738 -21.96 -5.59 -18.46
N LEU A 739 -23.15 -5.21 -18.93
CA LEU A 739 -24.00 -6.06 -19.77
C LEU A 739 -23.41 -6.31 -21.18
N ALA A 740 -22.71 -5.33 -21.76
CA ALA A 740 -22.02 -5.50 -23.04
C ALA A 740 -20.84 -6.50 -22.93
N LEU A 741 -20.04 -6.39 -21.86
CA LEU A 741 -18.95 -7.32 -21.56
C LEU A 741 -19.43 -8.77 -21.39
N TYR A 742 -20.54 -8.98 -20.67
CA TYR A 742 -21.13 -10.32 -20.49
C TYR A 742 -21.63 -10.92 -21.82
N GLY A 743 -22.15 -10.08 -22.73
CA GLY A 743 -22.55 -10.50 -24.08
C GLY A 743 -21.35 -10.95 -24.94
N TYR A 744 -20.22 -10.23 -24.87
CA TYR A 744 -19.02 -10.55 -25.63
C TYR A 744 -18.39 -11.89 -25.17
N GLY A 745 -18.30 -12.10 -23.85
CA GLY A 745 -17.78 -13.35 -23.27
C GLY A 745 -18.59 -14.59 -23.63
N ARG A 746 -19.91 -14.49 -23.77
CA ARG A 746 -20.74 -15.62 -24.25
C ARG A 746 -20.48 -15.95 -25.71
N LYS A 747 -20.36 -14.95 -26.58
CA LYS A 747 -20.19 -15.15 -28.02
C LYS A 747 -18.88 -15.88 -28.32
N LYS A 748 -17.78 -15.51 -27.67
CA LYS A 748 -16.48 -16.19 -27.84
C LYS A 748 -16.54 -17.68 -27.45
N ARG A 749 -17.21 -18.03 -26.34
CA ARG A 749 -17.43 -19.43 -25.93
C ARG A 749 -18.34 -20.25 -26.86
N GLU A 750 -19.23 -19.61 -27.63
CA GLU A 750 -20.05 -20.29 -28.63
C GLU A 750 -19.30 -20.48 -29.97
N GLU A 751 -18.29 -19.64 -30.24
CA GLU A 751 -17.38 -19.76 -31.39
C GLU A 751 -16.18 -20.70 -31.14
N GLU A 752 -15.83 -20.96 -29.87
CA GLU A 752 -14.81 -21.95 -29.46
C GLU A 752 -15.36 -23.40 -29.32
N LEU A 753 -16.63 -23.64 -29.69
CA LEU A 753 -17.32 -24.94 -29.57
C LEU A 753 -17.97 -25.42 -30.89
N GLN A 754 -17.47 -24.98 -32.04
CA GLN A 754 -17.81 -25.47 -33.39
C GLN A 754 -16.56 -25.82 -34.22
#